data_AF-A0A5N6EJV2-F1
#
_entry.id   AF-A0A5N6EJV2-F1
#
_cell.length_a   1.000
_cell.length_b   1.000
_cell.length_c   1.000
_cell.angle_alpha   90.00
_cell.angle_beta   90.00
_cell.angle_gamma   90.00
#
_symmetry.space_group_name_H-M   'P 1'
#
loop_
_entity.id
_entity.type
_entity.pdbx_description
1 polymer ?
#
loop_
_entity_poly.entity_id
_entity_poly.type
_entity_poly.pdbx_seq_one_letter_code
_entity_poly.pdbx_strand_id
1 'polypeptide(L)'
;MPVSKQNRVVDTDNIQGSIWPRLPKYYETYLFFKITDNEKFRQHLRAILDKGVITTGTECEEHLKSVNEFNEACAHSRRHVPEKDRKPFTAVNVAFTHMGLLKVEHPDVEVNFQEIQKEDPDEYCRDRINEGLFEKGMFDDLVYEGADSPPALDPDFRAPPGNENKTGLDRWKWRVDGVFIVAAHNAKALRRKIVDLEDAFNVGDADENSMKIAFRRDGKTRPGANRGKEHFGYEDHISQPKIDGLDDDPAPGEPQACPPGYIFLGHEGDPERRRGPKWAKEGSFLVFRQLNQKVPEFEAELKRLAEKIPGNYGGNPEKLGAHMMGRWKSGAPVAKAIHEDNPDLAFDNTFDFRPKKDIKGCPFAAHIRKMRPRADKKRDFGSEEDDENHKPLPKPGEDEAFDEGQKEDASVILRRGITFGPELTAEEIRRGVTLENRGMYFVCYQSLIRDGFNFLMTRWASNSSFPEYKTKTFPDGPGMDPFINQRLRTDHPEGHISLYDGSNPNKTVKLDLGLSPWVDQKGGEYFFTPSIRALREQFSADTVNTEGESEDPEEDPVVKKLQAKIEELEQEQKALLKITEEHVADIENLEAQLKEAQESHQKFVEETRKGTVVGYAGLIHLDFLNKLDTGDLRQLKHQVRDALAQLAGDVDWKTWQRTIRELNAKYGFDLLYGNGGHYEGRHWREWKEIQYSTSNSDYDRTVAFRNRMGQWCNNAKWKAEGGDAAGCALMWLTFVIQLHDVLQVYRPDVC
;
A
#
# COMPACT_ATOMS: atom_id res chain seq x y z
N MET A 1 -20.39 -3.80 7.53
CA MET A 1 -21.10 -3.90 6.23
C MET A 1 -21.87 -2.62 5.96
N PRO A 2 -21.98 -2.16 4.71
CA PRO A 2 -22.58 -0.87 4.43
C PRO A 2 -24.11 -0.96 4.51
N VAL A 3 -24.76 0.09 4.98
CA VAL A 3 -26.22 0.22 4.95
C VAL A 3 -26.71 0.23 3.49
N SER A 4 -27.92 -0.28 3.24
CA SER A 4 -28.53 -0.23 1.90
C SER A 4 -28.58 1.20 1.38
N LYS A 5 -28.22 1.42 0.10
CA LYS A 5 -28.07 2.75 -0.51
C LYS A 5 -29.29 3.66 -0.30
N GLN A 6 -30.51 3.10 -0.36
CA GLN A 6 -31.77 3.83 -0.18
C GLN A 6 -31.98 4.39 1.23
N ASN A 7 -31.29 3.83 2.23
CA ASN A 7 -31.41 4.23 3.63
C ASN A 7 -30.21 5.05 4.11
N ARG A 8 -29.29 5.42 3.21
CA ARG A 8 -28.09 6.16 3.59
C ARG A 8 -28.40 7.63 3.83
N VAL A 9 -27.78 8.18 4.87
CA VAL A 9 -27.80 9.62 5.15
C VAL A 9 -26.74 10.39 4.36
N VAL A 10 -25.68 9.72 3.92
CA VAL A 10 -24.60 10.25 3.06
C VAL A 10 -24.77 9.69 1.65
N ASP A 11 -24.78 10.56 0.64
CA ASP A 11 -24.88 10.14 -0.75
C ASP A 11 -23.52 9.66 -1.28
N THR A 12 -23.42 8.35 -1.51
CA THR A 12 -22.17 7.73 -1.98
C THR A 12 -21.83 8.01 -3.45
N ASP A 13 -22.79 8.50 -4.24
CA ASP A 13 -22.54 9.00 -5.59
C ASP A 13 -21.96 10.43 -5.58
N ASN A 14 -22.21 11.18 -4.50
CA ASN A 14 -21.77 12.56 -4.38
C ASN A 14 -20.44 12.72 -3.61
N ILE A 15 -20.04 11.74 -2.78
CA ILE A 15 -18.73 11.76 -2.13
C ILE A 15 -17.63 11.20 -3.03
N GLN A 16 -16.41 11.73 -2.90
CA GLN A 16 -15.23 11.14 -3.52
C GLN A 16 -14.82 9.84 -2.79
N GLY A 17 -14.50 8.79 -3.55
CA GLY A 17 -14.30 7.42 -3.02
C GLY A 17 -13.09 7.20 -2.12
N SER A 18 -12.14 8.14 -2.12
CA SER A 18 -10.99 8.16 -1.20
C SER A 18 -11.41 8.36 0.25
N ILE A 19 -12.55 9.01 0.51
CA ILE A 19 -13.10 9.18 1.86
C ILE A 19 -13.69 7.84 2.34
N TRP A 20 -14.75 7.36 1.67
CA TRP A 20 -15.43 6.12 2.01
C TRP A 20 -15.85 5.35 0.73
N PRO A 21 -15.73 4.00 0.70
CA PRO A 21 -15.13 3.15 1.73
C PRO A 21 -13.58 3.22 1.76
N ARG A 22 -12.98 3.55 0.62
CA ARG A 22 -11.57 3.90 0.31
C ARG A 22 -11.37 3.61 -1.18
N LEU A 23 -10.34 4.19 -1.78
CA LEU A 23 -9.90 3.76 -3.12
C LEU A 23 -9.35 2.31 -3.08
N PRO A 24 -9.80 1.42 -3.98
CA PRO A 24 -9.13 0.15 -4.24
C PRO A 24 -7.70 0.41 -4.73
N LYS A 25 -6.69 -0.14 -4.04
CA LYS A 25 -5.30 0.19 -4.33
C LYS A 25 -4.31 -0.94 -4.03
N TYR A 26 -3.39 -1.13 -4.96
CA TYR A 26 -2.09 -1.79 -4.74
C TYR A 26 -0.95 -0.79 -4.90
N TYR A 27 -1.15 0.17 -5.81
CA TYR A 27 -0.30 1.33 -6.05
C TYR A 27 -1.17 2.59 -5.94
N GLU A 28 -0.60 3.66 -5.40
CA GLU A 28 -1.27 4.95 -5.26
C GLU A 28 -0.24 6.06 -5.41
N THR A 29 -0.57 7.09 -6.16
CA THR A 29 0.29 8.25 -6.36
C THR A 29 -0.46 9.50 -5.94
N TYR A 30 0.22 10.33 -5.16
CA TYR A 30 -0.19 11.70 -4.88
C TYR A 30 0.54 12.64 -5.85
N LEU A 31 -0.21 13.24 -6.76
CA LEU A 31 0.27 14.21 -7.74
C LEU A 31 -0.06 15.61 -7.23
N PHE A 32 0.90 16.28 -6.61
CA PHE A 32 0.72 17.63 -6.13
C PHE A 32 0.92 18.60 -7.29
N PHE A 33 0.03 19.58 -7.42
CA PHE A 33 0.02 20.49 -8.56
C PHE A 33 -0.09 21.95 -8.14
N LYS A 34 0.29 22.83 -9.08
CA LYS A 34 -0.02 24.26 -9.04
C LYS A 34 -0.84 24.65 -10.25
N ILE A 35 -1.90 25.41 -10.01
CA ILE A 35 -2.73 26.01 -11.04
C ILE A 35 -1.99 27.20 -11.62
N THR A 36 -1.84 27.20 -12.94
CA THR A 36 -1.15 28.23 -13.74
C THR A 36 -2.14 29.17 -14.41
N ASP A 37 -3.30 28.66 -14.83
CA ASP A 37 -4.42 29.41 -15.39
C ASP A 37 -5.73 28.97 -14.74
N ASN A 38 -6.39 29.89 -14.04
CA ASN A 38 -7.58 29.58 -13.25
C ASN A 38 -8.76 29.19 -14.13
N GLU A 39 -9.01 29.90 -15.23
CA GLU A 39 -10.19 29.68 -16.07
C GLU A 39 -10.05 28.40 -16.89
N LYS A 40 -8.89 28.20 -17.54
CA LYS A 40 -8.59 26.94 -18.24
C LYS A 40 -8.63 25.76 -17.27
N PHE A 41 -8.19 25.93 -16.03
CA PHE A 41 -8.23 24.84 -15.04
C PHE A 41 -9.66 24.44 -14.71
N ARG A 42 -10.55 25.41 -14.49
CA ARG A 42 -11.97 25.16 -14.26
C ARG A 42 -12.63 24.44 -15.44
N GLN A 43 -12.26 24.77 -16.67
CA GLN A 43 -12.74 24.10 -17.89
C GLN A 43 -12.19 22.67 -18.03
N HIS A 44 -10.89 22.46 -17.83
CA HIS A 44 -10.28 21.12 -17.84
C HIS A 44 -10.85 20.23 -16.72
N LEU A 45 -11.09 20.81 -15.53
CA LEU A 45 -11.75 20.13 -14.43
C LEU A 45 -13.18 19.70 -14.81
N ARG A 46 -13.94 20.57 -15.50
CA ARG A 46 -15.27 20.22 -16.03
C ARG A 46 -15.20 19.04 -16.99
N ALA A 47 -14.25 19.06 -17.93
CA ALA A 47 -14.09 17.99 -18.92
C ALA A 47 -13.80 16.63 -18.28
N ILE A 48 -12.97 16.56 -17.23
CA ILE A 48 -12.72 15.28 -16.53
C ILE A 48 -13.91 14.82 -15.69
N LEU A 49 -14.71 15.75 -15.14
CA LEU A 49 -15.93 15.43 -14.42
C LEU A 49 -16.97 14.84 -15.38
N ASP A 50 -17.18 15.45 -16.55
CA ASP A 50 -18.12 14.98 -17.57
C ASP A 50 -17.76 13.60 -18.12
N LYS A 51 -16.46 13.29 -18.18
CA LYS A 51 -15.94 11.95 -18.53
C LYS A 51 -16.00 10.93 -17.39
N GLY A 52 -16.49 11.31 -16.20
CA GLY A 52 -16.55 10.41 -15.04
C GLY A 52 -15.18 9.98 -14.52
N VAL A 53 -14.15 10.83 -14.65
CA VAL A 53 -12.79 10.49 -14.22
C VAL A 53 -12.66 10.46 -12.69
N ILE A 54 -13.36 11.35 -11.99
CA ILE A 54 -13.33 11.42 -10.52
C ILE A 54 -14.18 10.30 -9.93
N THR A 55 -13.54 9.40 -9.19
CA THR A 55 -14.16 8.18 -8.68
C THR A 55 -15.00 8.44 -7.42
N THR A 56 -16.22 7.96 -7.42
CA THR A 56 -17.20 8.12 -6.34
C THR A 56 -17.06 7.02 -5.27
N GLY A 57 -17.71 7.22 -4.13
CA GLY A 57 -17.84 6.21 -3.08
C GLY A 57 -18.57 4.95 -3.56
N THR A 58 -19.63 5.12 -4.36
CA THR A 58 -20.39 4.02 -4.96
C THR A 58 -19.53 3.16 -5.87
N GLU A 59 -18.77 3.74 -6.79
CA GLU A 59 -17.91 2.99 -7.71
C GLU A 59 -16.84 2.18 -6.95
N CYS A 60 -16.28 2.77 -5.89
CA CYS A 60 -15.32 2.07 -5.02
C CYS A 60 -16.00 0.89 -4.30
N GLU A 61 -17.18 1.09 -3.72
CA GLU A 61 -17.95 0.03 -3.07
C GLU A 61 -18.30 -1.12 -4.03
N GLU A 62 -18.80 -0.80 -5.22
CA GLU A 62 -19.17 -1.77 -6.24
C GLU A 62 -17.95 -2.59 -6.68
N HIS A 63 -16.82 -1.93 -6.95
CA HIS A 63 -15.60 -2.64 -7.30
C HIS A 63 -15.16 -3.56 -6.17
N LEU A 64 -15.04 -3.06 -4.93
CA LEU A 64 -14.59 -3.85 -3.77
C LEU A 64 -15.50 -5.06 -3.51
N LYS A 65 -16.82 -4.93 -3.70
CA LYS A 65 -17.75 -6.05 -3.62
C LYS A 65 -17.52 -7.05 -4.76
N SER A 66 -17.35 -6.59 -5.99
CA SER A 66 -17.13 -7.45 -7.16
C SER A 66 -15.89 -8.33 -7.05
N VAL A 67 -14.87 -7.85 -6.31
CA VAL A 67 -13.61 -8.57 -6.11
C VAL A 67 -13.55 -9.29 -4.76
N ASN A 68 -14.60 -9.26 -3.93
CA ASN A 68 -14.61 -9.76 -2.56
C ASN A 68 -13.54 -9.13 -1.63
N GLU A 69 -13.11 -7.89 -1.92
CA GLU A 69 -12.17 -7.13 -1.09
C GLU A 69 -12.89 -6.13 -0.17
N PHE A 70 -14.22 -6.03 -0.21
CA PHE A 70 -14.96 -5.11 0.66
C PHE A 70 -14.72 -5.42 2.15
N ASN A 71 -14.74 -6.70 2.54
CA ASN A 71 -14.39 -7.11 3.90
C ASN A 71 -12.94 -6.75 4.27
N GLU A 72 -12.02 -6.78 3.30
CA GLU A 72 -10.63 -6.33 3.52
C GLU A 72 -10.55 -4.80 3.65
N ALA A 73 -11.37 -4.06 2.92
CA ALA A 73 -11.48 -2.61 3.07
C ALA A 73 -12.00 -2.21 4.45
N CYS A 74 -12.92 -3.00 5.00
CA CYS A 74 -13.37 -2.93 6.38
C CYS A 74 -12.45 -3.68 7.36
N ALA A 75 -11.27 -4.12 6.93
CA ALA A 75 -10.25 -4.79 7.72
C ALA A 75 -10.74 -6.01 8.55
N HIS A 76 -11.55 -6.89 7.95
CA HIS A 76 -11.95 -8.17 8.54
C HIS A 76 -11.04 -9.34 8.10
N SER A 77 -10.29 -9.16 7.01
CA SER A 77 -9.35 -10.14 6.48
C SER A 77 -8.32 -9.46 5.57
N ARG A 78 -7.22 -10.16 5.27
CA ARG A 78 -6.25 -9.78 4.24
C ARG A 78 -5.88 -11.03 3.46
N ARG A 79 -5.99 -10.97 2.13
CA ARG A 79 -5.43 -11.99 1.24
C ARG A 79 -4.39 -11.36 0.33
N HIS A 80 -3.36 -12.12 0.00
CA HIS A 80 -2.45 -11.73 -1.06
C HIS A 80 -3.05 -12.13 -2.41
N VAL A 81 -3.33 -11.15 -3.27
CA VAL A 81 -3.75 -11.40 -4.66
C VAL A 81 -2.55 -11.16 -5.58
N PRO A 82 -2.00 -12.21 -6.22
CA PRO A 82 -0.96 -12.07 -7.22
C PRO A 82 -1.40 -11.11 -8.33
N GLU A 83 -0.46 -10.34 -8.89
CA GLU A 83 -0.79 -9.27 -9.83
C GLU A 83 -1.61 -9.73 -11.05
N LYS A 84 -1.33 -10.94 -11.55
CA LYS A 84 -2.06 -11.58 -12.66
C LYS A 84 -3.54 -11.86 -12.36
N ASP A 85 -3.89 -12.02 -11.09
CA ASP A 85 -5.24 -12.37 -10.64
C ASP A 85 -6.02 -11.13 -10.16
N ARG A 86 -5.38 -9.95 -10.16
CA ARG A 86 -6.03 -8.69 -9.75
C ARG A 86 -6.96 -8.23 -10.87
N LYS A 87 -8.22 -8.00 -10.52
CA LYS A 87 -9.19 -7.38 -11.43
C LYS A 87 -8.76 -5.94 -11.75
N PRO A 88 -8.79 -5.54 -13.04
CA PRO A 88 -8.41 -4.19 -13.42
C PRO A 88 -9.25 -3.12 -12.75
N PHE A 89 -8.57 -2.11 -12.22
CA PHE A 89 -9.18 -0.91 -11.64
C PHE A 89 -8.20 0.25 -11.63
N THR A 90 -8.73 1.45 -11.86
CA THR A 90 -8.03 2.73 -11.66
C THR A 90 -9.01 3.71 -11.05
N ALA A 91 -8.55 4.54 -10.13
CA ALA A 91 -9.35 5.61 -9.55
C ALA A 91 -8.59 6.93 -9.49
N VAL A 92 -9.33 8.03 -9.53
CA VAL A 92 -8.80 9.39 -9.39
C VAL A 92 -9.70 10.16 -8.43
N ASN A 93 -9.10 10.80 -7.44
CA ASN A 93 -9.76 11.84 -6.63
C ASN A 93 -8.91 13.11 -6.58
N VAL A 94 -9.52 14.22 -6.19
CA VAL A 94 -8.89 15.53 -6.13
C VAL A 94 -9.22 16.25 -4.83
N ALA A 95 -8.23 16.90 -4.24
CA ALA A 95 -8.39 17.75 -3.08
C ALA A 95 -7.57 19.03 -3.26
N PHE A 96 -8.04 20.13 -2.68
CA PHE A 96 -7.45 21.47 -2.85
C PHE A 96 -6.96 22.01 -1.52
N THR A 97 -5.82 22.70 -1.51
CA THR A 97 -5.45 23.53 -0.36
C THR A 97 -6.33 24.78 -0.32
N HIS A 98 -6.27 25.55 0.77
CA HIS A 98 -6.96 26.83 0.82
C HIS A 98 -6.57 27.74 -0.36
N MET A 99 -5.28 27.83 -0.68
CA MET A 99 -4.79 28.60 -1.82
C MET A 99 -5.33 28.09 -3.16
N GLY A 100 -5.48 26.77 -3.31
CA GLY A 100 -6.10 26.20 -4.50
C GLY A 100 -7.58 26.54 -4.62
N LEU A 101 -8.34 26.46 -3.51
CA LEU A 101 -9.75 26.84 -3.52
C LEU A 101 -9.96 28.29 -3.94
N LEU A 102 -9.13 29.23 -3.47
CA LEU A 102 -9.18 30.63 -3.90
C LEU A 102 -8.94 30.82 -5.42
N LYS A 103 -8.27 29.86 -6.07
CA LYS A 103 -8.04 29.91 -7.53
C LYS A 103 -9.17 29.30 -8.34
N VAL A 104 -9.92 28.37 -7.75
CA VAL A 104 -10.98 27.62 -8.45
C VAL A 104 -12.39 28.03 -8.03
N GLU A 105 -12.57 28.83 -6.99
CA GLU A 105 -13.88 29.39 -6.63
C GLU A 105 -14.39 30.37 -7.68
N HIS A 106 -15.71 30.61 -7.69
CA HIS A 106 -16.32 31.55 -8.63
C HIS A 106 -15.76 32.97 -8.42
N PRO A 107 -15.43 33.74 -9.48
CA PRO A 107 -14.83 35.07 -9.33
C PRO A 107 -15.62 36.02 -8.42
N ASP A 108 -16.96 35.91 -8.45
CA ASP A 108 -17.86 36.72 -7.61
C ASP A 108 -17.69 36.46 -6.10
N VAL A 109 -17.15 35.30 -5.69
CA VAL A 109 -16.98 34.96 -4.26
C VAL A 109 -16.04 35.94 -3.57
N GLU A 110 -14.91 36.28 -4.19
CA GLU A 110 -13.97 37.27 -3.63
C GLU A 110 -14.59 38.66 -3.59
N VAL A 111 -15.37 39.03 -4.62
CA VAL A 111 -16.06 40.33 -4.66
C VAL A 111 -17.06 40.43 -3.51
N ASN A 112 -17.93 39.43 -3.37
CA ASN A 112 -18.92 39.37 -2.29
C ASN A 112 -18.26 39.36 -0.91
N PHE A 113 -17.16 38.62 -0.76
CA PHE A 113 -16.42 38.56 0.50
C PHE A 113 -15.84 39.93 0.89
N GLN A 114 -15.25 40.66 -0.05
CA GLN A 114 -14.73 42.00 0.21
C GLN A 114 -15.83 43.01 0.55
N GLU A 115 -17.04 42.85 0.00
CA GLU A 115 -18.20 43.68 0.34
C GLU A 115 -18.68 43.39 1.76
N ILE A 116 -18.86 42.12 2.11
CA ILE A 116 -19.27 41.69 3.46
C ILE A 116 -18.27 42.19 4.52
N GLN A 117 -16.97 42.02 4.29
CA GLN A 117 -15.95 42.47 5.25
C GLN A 117 -15.92 44.00 5.46
N LYS A 118 -16.38 44.79 4.48
CA LYS A 118 -16.51 46.25 4.65
C LYS A 118 -17.71 46.60 5.54
N GLU A 119 -18.77 45.82 5.47
CA GLU A 119 -19.98 46.03 6.28
C GLU A 119 -19.80 45.53 7.71
N ASP A 120 -19.25 44.32 7.87
CA ASP A 120 -18.93 43.72 9.16
C ASP A 120 -17.63 42.89 9.07
N PRO A 121 -16.51 43.41 9.61
CA PRO A 121 -15.24 42.69 9.61
C PRO A 121 -15.25 41.36 10.38
N ASP A 122 -16.23 41.15 11.27
CA ASP A 122 -16.36 39.95 12.10
C ASP A 122 -17.35 38.91 11.50
N GLU A 123 -18.06 39.24 10.41
CA GLU A 123 -19.01 38.30 9.77
C GLU A 123 -18.27 37.19 8.99
N TYR A 124 -18.72 35.96 9.17
CA TYR A 124 -18.17 34.79 8.48
C TYR A 124 -18.59 34.77 7.00
N CYS A 125 -17.66 34.45 6.10
CA CYS A 125 -17.98 34.26 4.70
C CYS A 125 -18.77 32.97 4.49
N ARG A 126 -20.06 33.07 4.16
CA ARG A 126 -20.91 31.89 3.93
C ARG A 126 -20.68 31.21 2.58
N ASP A 127 -19.79 31.77 1.76
CA ASP A 127 -19.41 31.24 0.45
C ASP A 127 -18.02 30.56 0.48
N ARG A 128 -17.28 30.68 1.59
CA ARG A 128 -15.96 30.05 1.79
C ARG A 128 -15.92 29.18 3.03
N ILE A 129 -14.97 28.24 3.02
CA ILE A 129 -14.62 27.45 4.20
C ILE A 129 -13.90 28.35 5.20
N ASN A 130 -14.42 28.42 6.42
CA ASN A 130 -13.88 29.23 7.52
C ASN A 130 -13.19 28.33 8.56
N GLU A 131 -12.08 27.68 8.17
CA GLU A 131 -11.29 26.86 9.09
C GLU A 131 -9.85 27.35 9.15
N GLY A 132 -9.50 28.03 10.25
CA GLY A 132 -8.20 28.70 10.38
C GLY A 132 -6.97 27.78 10.28
N LEU A 133 -7.08 26.47 10.59
CA LEU A 133 -5.97 25.54 10.39
C LEU A 133 -5.75 25.22 8.91
N PHE A 134 -6.83 24.96 8.17
CA PHE A 134 -6.80 24.73 6.73
C PHE A 134 -6.29 25.95 5.96
N GLU A 135 -6.75 27.14 6.35
CA GLU A 135 -6.32 28.43 5.77
C GLU A 135 -4.80 28.63 5.90
N LYS A 136 -4.28 28.58 7.13
CA LYS A 136 -2.83 28.77 7.38
C LYS A 136 -1.97 27.64 6.82
N GLY A 137 -2.53 26.43 6.74
CA GLY A 137 -1.84 25.25 6.25
C GLY A 137 -0.96 24.57 7.29
N MET A 138 -0.53 23.35 6.95
CA MET A 138 0.18 22.49 7.89
C MET A 138 1.55 23.04 8.30
N PHE A 139 2.29 23.65 7.38
CA PHE A 139 3.61 24.21 7.71
C PHE A 139 3.48 25.25 8.82
N ASP A 140 2.60 26.23 8.67
CA ASP A 140 2.42 27.27 9.68
C ASP A 140 1.80 26.71 10.97
N ASP A 141 0.95 25.69 10.87
CA ASP A 141 0.40 24.98 12.02
C ASP A 141 1.49 24.31 12.88
N LEU A 142 2.25 23.39 12.29
CA LEU A 142 3.09 22.50 13.07
C LEU A 142 4.49 23.06 13.32
N VAL A 143 5.03 23.93 12.45
CA VAL A 143 6.35 24.51 12.67
C VAL A 143 6.32 25.62 13.71
N TYR A 144 5.39 26.56 13.59
CA TYR A 144 5.38 27.72 14.50
C TYR A 144 4.75 27.39 15.85
N GLU A 145 3.94 26.34 15.93
CA GLU A 145 3.54 25.73 17.20
C GLU A 145 4.60 24.74 17.72
N GLY A 146 5.81 24.74 17.15
CA GLY A 146 7.00 24.04 17.64
C GLY A 146 7.06 22.54 17.35
N ALA A 147 5.95 21.92 16.96
CA ALA A 147 5.78 20.48 16.79
C ALA A 147 6.73 19.85 15.75
N ASP A 148 6.94 20.53 14.63
CA ASP A 148 7.83 20.09 13.55
C ASP A 148 9.11 20.93 13.47
N SER A 149 10.24 20.26 13.21
CA SER A 149 11.53 20.92 13.01
C SER A 149 11.73 21.25 11.52
N PRO A 150 11.81 22.54 11.10
CA PRO A 150 11.93 22.92 9.70
C PRO A 150 13.11 22.28 8.93
N PRO A 151 14.30 22.10 9.54
CA PRO A 151 15.41 21.41 8.88
C PRO A 151 15.14 19.93 8.60
N ALA A 152 14.23 19.29 9.35
CA ALA A 152 13.90 17.88 9.21
C ALA A 152 12.82 17.62 8.13
N LEU A 153 12.07 18.66 7.73
CA LEU A 153 11.04 18.58 6.70
C LEU A 153 11.63 18.30 5.32
N ASP A 154 10.85 17.61 4.48
CA ASP A 154 11.13 17.50 3.06
C ASP A 154 11.13 18.89 2.41
N PRO A 155 12.07 19.21 1.50
CA PRO A 155 12.08 20.49 0.79
C PRO A 155 10.76 20.87 0.13
N ASP A 156 9.98 19.90 -0.33
CA ASP A 156 8.70 20.12 -0.99
C ASP A 156 7.61 20.66 -0.04
N PHE A 157 7.74 20.41 1.26
CA PHE A 157 6.84 20.88 2.32
C PHE A 157 7.44 21.97 3.20
N ARG A 158 8.56 22.57 2.78
CA ARG A 158 9.28 23.59 3.54
C ARG A 158 9.11 24.96 2.90
N ALA A 159 8.82 25.96 3.72
CA ALA A 159 8.77 27.34 3.24
C ALA A 159 10.13 27.78 2.64
N PRO A 160 10.11 28.55 1.53
CA PRO A 160 11.33 29.05 0.92
C PRO A 160 12.03 30.09 1.82
N PRO A 161 13.35 30.31 1.67
CA PRO A 161 14.06 31.35 2.40
C PRO A 161 13.42 32.74 2.26
N GLY A 162 13.29 33.47 3.37
CA GLY A 162 12.69 34.82 3.40
C GLY A 162 11.16 34.83 3.48
N ASN A 163 10.50 33.67 3.54
CA ASN A 163 9.04 33.59 3.66
C ASN A 163 8.52 34.12 5.01
N GLU A 164 9.37 34.12 6.04
CA GLU A 164 9.09 34.66 7.37
C GLU A 164 8.72 36.15 7.35
N ASN A 165 9.18 36.90 6.34
CA ASN A 165 8.90 38.32 6.19
C ASN A 165 7.61 38.62 5.41
N LYS A 166 6.92 37.60 4.89
CA LYS A 166 5.69 37.76 4.12
C LYS A 166 4.46 37.65 5.01
N THR A 167 3.42 38.41 4.65
CA THR A 167 2.12 38.45 5.33
C THR A 167 0.98 38.21 4.34
N GLY A 168 -0.22 37.94 4.86
CA GLY A 168 -1.40 37.65 4.05
C GLY A 168 -1.20 36.45 3.11
N LEU A 169 -1.89 36.47 1.96
CA LEU A 169 -1.84 35.36 0.99
C LEU A 169 -0.44 35.14 0.40
N ASP A 170 0.40 36.17 0.31
CA ASP A 170 1.78 36.05 -0.19
C ASP A 170 2.64 35.09 0.63
N ARG A 171 2.32 34.95 1.92
CA ARG A 171 2.96 33.99 2.83
C ARG A 171 2.74 32.54 2.41
N TRP A 172 1.65 32.26 1.72
CA TRP A 172 1.18 30.92 1.42
C TRP A 172 1.26 30.55 -0.07
N LYS A 173 1.52 31.52 -0.96
CA LYS A 173 1.67 31.30 -2.42
C LYS A 173 2.68 30.21 -2.82
N TRP A 174 3.67 29.92 -1.98
CA TRP A 174 4.66 28.88 -2.24
C TRP A 174 4.10 27.46 -2.10
N ARG A 175 3.02 27.27 -1.32
CA ARG A 175 2.33 25.99 -1.14
C ARG A 175 1.75 25.48 -2.46
N VAL A 176 1.47 24.19 -2.50
CA VAL A 176 0.74 23.55 -3.61
C VAL A 176 -0.73 24.00 -3.60
N ASP A 177 -1.37 23.97 -4.75
CA ASP A 177 -2.79 24.35 -4.87
C ASP A 177 -3.70 23.14 -4.66
N GLY A 178 -3.25 21.94 -5.02
CA GLY A 178 -4.03 20.73 -4.79
C GLY A 178 -3.23 19.46 -4.99
N VAL A 179 -3.93 18.35 -4.84
CA VAL A 179 -3.41 17.01 -5.04
C VAL A 179 -4.44 16.15 -5.78
N PHE A 180 -3.99 15.46 -6.82
CA PHE A 180 -4.71 14.31 -7.35
C PHE A 180 -4.21 13.03 -6.70
N ILE A 181 -5.14 12.18 -6.26
CA ILE A 181 -4.87 10.86 -5.71
C ILE A 181 -5.23 9.85 -6.79
N VAL A 182 -4.23 9.21 -7.37
CA VAL A 182 -4.41 8.23 -8.45
C VAL A 182 -4.09 6.85 -7.90
N ALA A 183 -5.06 5.94 -7.89
CA ALA A 183 -4.89 4.58 -7.42
C ALA A 183 -5.04 3.58 -8.56
N ALA A 184 -4.32 2.46 -8.49
CA ALA A 184 -4.47 1.38 -9.45
C ALA A 184 -4.08 -0.01 -8.89
N HIS A 185 -4.56 -1.04 -9.60
CA HIS A 185 -4.25 -2.45 -9.34
C HIS A 185 -2.81 -2.85 -9.71
N ASN A 186 -2.17 -2.16 -10.66
CA ASN A 186 -0.77 -2.37 -11.03
C ASN A 186 -0.05 -1.08 -11.45
N ALA A 187 1.28 -1.15 -11.56
CA ALA A 187 2.13 0.00 -11.87
C ALA A 187 1.93 0.55 -13.30
N LYS A 188 1.61 -0.32 -14.28
CA LYS A 188 1.40 0.09 -15.68
C LYS A 188 0.13 0.91 -15.82
N ALA A 189 -0.98 0.43 -15.25
CA ALA A 189 -2.27 1.10 -15.23
C ALA A 189 -2.17 2.43 -14.47
N LEU A 190 -1.45 2.47 -13.34
CA LEU A 190 -1.18 3.71 -12.61
C LEU A 190 -0.49 4.74 -13.50
N ARG A 191 0.63 4.38 -14.13
CA ARG A 191 1.36 5.30 -15.03
C ARG A 191 0.50 5.78 -16.18
N ARG A 192 -0.29 4.89 -16.79
CA ARG A 192 -1.19 5.27 -17.88
C ARG A 192 -2.23 6.29 -17.42
N LYS A 193 -2.86 6.04 -16.27
CA LYS A 193 -3.88 6.94 -15.73
C LYS A 193 -3.31 8.31 -15.35
N ILE A 194 -2.05 8.36 -14.91
CA ILE A 194 -1.33 9.62 -14.66
C ILE A 194 -1.10 10.38 -15.95
N VAL A 195 -0.65 9.72 -17.03
CA VAL A 195 -0.49 10.34 -18.34
C VAL A 195 -1.84 10.86 -18.87
N ASP A 196 -2.90 10.04 -18.79
CA ASP A 196 -4.24 10.48 -19.21
C ASP A 196 -4.72 11.72 -18.44
N LEU A 197 -4.30 11.89 -17.18
CA LEU A 197 -4.60 13.07 -16.37
C LEU A 197 -3.71 14.26 -16.73
N GLU A 198 -2.41 14.06 -16.96
CA GLU A 198 -1.50 15.11 -17.43
C GLU A 198 -1.95 15.66 -18.79
N ASP A 199 -2.38 14.79 -19.70
CA ASP A 199 -2.96 15.14 -20.99
C ASP A 199 -4.28 15.91 -20.84
N ALA A 200 -5.14 15.51 -19.90
CA ALA A 200 -6.42 16.20 -19.67
C ALA A 200 -6.27 17.65 -19.19
N PHE A 201 -5.11 18.02 -18.65
CA PHE A 201 -4.80 19.39 -18.22
C PHE A 201 -3.72 20.06 -19.09
N ASN A 202 -3.36 19.43 -20.22
CA ASN A 202 -2.31 19.87 -21.15
C ASN A 202 -0.98 20.20 -20.46
N VAL A 203 -0.58 19.43 -19.44
CA VAL A 203 0.61 19.74 -18.61
C VAL A 203 1.89 19.88 -19.43
N GLY A 204 2.00 19.15 -20.55
CA GLY A 204 3.15 19.19 -21.46
C GLY A 204 3.16 20.37 -22.45
N ASP A 205 2.06 21.11 -22.57
CA ASP A 205 1.91 22.23 -23.50
C ASP A 205 2.02 23.56 -22.74
N ALA A 206 3.01 24.38 -23.07
CA ALA A 206 3.25 25.64 -22.37
C ALA A 206 2.12 26.67 -22.56
N ASP A 207 1.44 26.64 -23.70
CA ASP A 207 0.40 27.60 -24.09
C ASP A 207 -0.99 27.12 -23.67
N GLU A 208 -1.20 25.80 -23.61
CA GLU A 208 -2.48 25.20 -23.25
C GLU A 208 -2.57 24.60 -21.84
N ASN A 209 -1.48 24.51 -21.08
CA ASN A 209 -1.57 24.03 -19.71
C ASN A 209 -2.46 24.91 -18.84
N SER A 210 -3.19 24.27 -17.92
CA SER A 210 -3.88 24.96 -16.84
C SER A 210 -3.32 24.67 -15.46
N MET A 211 -2.43 23.68 -15.36
CA MET A 211 -1.65 23.40 -14.18
C MET A 211 -0.29 22.83 -14.54
N LYS A 212 0.61 22.84 -13.55
CA LYS A 212 1.87 22.09 -13.58
C LYS A 212 1.96 21.15 -12.39
N ILE A 213 2.59 19.99 -12.59
CA ILE A 213 2.95 19.10 -11.48
C ILE A 213 4.08 19.76 -10.67
N ALA A 214 3.85 19.96 -9.38
CA ALA A 214 4.85 20.50 -8.46
C ALA A 214 5.82 19.40 -8.03
N PHE A 215 5.28 18.27 -7.55
CA PHE A 215 6.02 17.08 -7.17
C PHE A 215 5.08 15.90 -7.01
N ARG A 216 5.66 14.70 -6.87
CA ARG A 216 4.94 13.43 -6.81
C ARG A 216 5.37 12.62 -5.59
N ARG A 217 4.45 11.83 -5.03
CA ARG A 217 4.73 10.84 -3.97
C ARG A 217 4.10 9.49 -4.33
N ASP A 218 4.93 8.45 -4.41
CA ASP A 218 4.55 7.12 -4.92
C ASP A 218 4.45 6.09 -3.81
N GLY A 219 3.23 5.69 -3.52
CA GLY A 219 2.88 4.64 -2.58
C GLY A 219 2.68 3.30 -3.26
N LYS A 220 3.02 2.24 -2.52
CA LYS A 220 2.78 0.85 -2.91
C LYS A 220 2.53 0.03 -1.66
N THR A 221 1.52 -0.82 -1.70
CA THR A 221 1.30 -1.87 -0.71
C THR A 221 2.51 -2.81 -0.60
N ARG A 222 2.88 -3.20 0.63
CA ARG A 222 3.95 -4.16 0.86
C ARG A 222 3.61 -5.55 0.26
N PRO A 223 4.61 -6.32 -0.18
CA PRO A 223 4.38 -7.58 -0.89
C PRO A 223 3.99 -8.75 0.03
N GLY A 224 3.37 -9.79 -0.54
CA GLY A 224 3.16 -11.08 0.12
C GLY A 224 2.35 -10.96 1.42
N ALA A 225 2.84 -11.61 2.48
CA ALA A 225 2.22 -11.62 3.81
C ALA A 225 2.30 -10.26 4.54
N ASN A 226 3.08 -9.30 4.02
CA ASN A 226 3.14 -7.95 4.57
C ASN A 226 2.08 -7.03 3.95
N ARG A 227 1.26 -7.51 3.00
CA ARG A 227 0.14 -6.72 2.46
C ARG A 227 -0.82 -6.33 3.58
N GLY A 228 -0.98 -5.02 3.81
CA GLY A 228 -1.81 -4.48 4.89
C GLY A 228 -1.00 -4.01 6.10
N LYS A 229 0.29 -4.36 6.16
CA LYS A 229 1.20 -3.95 7.23
C LYS A 229 1.98 -2.69 6.86
N GLU A 230 2.26 -1.85 7.85
CA GLU A 230 3.24 -0.75 7.72
C GLU A 230 4.68 -1.29 7.85
N HIS A 231 5.72 -0.45 7.74
CA HIS A 231 7.11 -0.94 7.64
C HIS A 231 7.71 -1.47 8.95
N PHE A 232 7.22 -1.08 10.13
CA PHE A 232 7.59 -1.74 11.39
C PHE A 232 7.00 -3.16 11.50
N GLY A 233 6.04 -3.50 10.65
CA GLY A 233 5.44 -4.83 10.51
C GLY A 233 4.12 -5.04 11.23
N TYR A 234 3.42 -3.97 11.64
CA TYR A 234 2.11 -4.02 12.27
C TYR A 234 0.99 -3.94 11.22
N GLU A 235 -0.05 -4.75 11.40
CA GLU A 235 -1.27 -4.68 10.59
C GLU A 235 -1.97 -3.33 10.77
N ASP A 236 -2.26 -2.65 9.67
CA ASP A 236 -2.83 -1.31 9.65
C ASP A 236 -4.27 -1.29 9.12
N HIS A 237 -4.96 -0.17 9.37
CA HIS A 237 -6.34 0.12 9.01
C HIS A 237 -7.40 -0.78 9.67
N ILE A 238 -7.08 -1.50 10.75
CA ILE A 238 -8.04 -2.33 11.50
C ILE A 238 -9.18 -1.49 12.07
N SER A 239 -8.84 -0.53 12.94
CA SER A 239 -9.84 0.31 13.61
C SER A 239 -10.10 1.59 12.80
N GLN A 240 -11.30 1.69 12.25
CA GLN A 240 -11.87 2.88 11.61
C GLN A 240 -13.19 3.22 12.32
N PRO A 241 -13.57 4.51 12.46
CA PRO A 241 -14.90 4.85 12.95
C PRO A 241 -15.97 4.28 12.01
N LYS A 242 -16.96 3.59 12.58
CA LYS A 242 -18.22 3.28 11.90
C LYS A 242 -19.07 4.54 11.86
N ILE A 243 -19.74 4.81 10.74
CA ILE A 243 -20.50 6.04 10.54
C ILE A 243 -22.00 5.73 10.56
N ASP A 244 -22.74 6.45 11.41
CA ASP A 244 -24.19 6.29 11.56
C ASP A 244 -24.90 6.50 10.22
N GLY A 245 -25.75 5.53 9.84
CA GLY A 245 -26.51 5.57 8.60
C GLY A 245 -25.68 5.36 7.34
N LEU A 246 -24.41 4.95 7.45
CA LEU A 246 -23.56 4.58 6.32
C LEU A 246 -22.96 3.17 6.50
N ASP A 247 -22.47 2.87 7.70
CA ASP A 247 -21.98 1.55 8.12
C ASP A 247 -23.02 0.84 9.00
N ASP A 248 -22.87 -0.47 9.16
CA ASP A 248 -23.67 -1.28 10.07
C ASP A 248 -23.39 -0.95 11.54
N ASP A 249 -24.36 -1.29 12.38
CA ASP A 249 -24.23 -1.07 13.81
C ASP A 249 -22.96 -1.73 14.38
N PRO A 250 -22.29 -1.08 15.35
CA PRO A 250 -21.14 -1.66 16.03
C PRO A 250 -21.53 -2.93 16.78
N ALA A 251 -20.68 -3.95 16.71
CA ALA A 251 -20.86 -5.15 17.51
C ALA A 251 -20.60 -4.84 19.00
N PRO A 252 -21.13 -5.66 19.94
CA PRO A 252 -20.86 -5.47 21.36
C PRO A 252 -19.34 -5.40 21.66
N GLY A 253 -18.92 -4.32 22.33
CA GLY A 253 -17.51 -4.06 22.65
C GLY A 253 -16.72 -3.30 21.58
N GLU A 254 -17.29 -3.05 20.40
CA GLU A 254 -16.73 -2.07 19.47
C GLU A 254 -17.03 -0.63 19.93
N PRO A 255 -16.25 0.37 19.49
CA PRO A 255 -16.64 1.77 19.64
C PRO A 255 -18.03 2.02 19.04
N GLN A 256 -18.78 2.96 19.63
CA GLN A 256 -20.07 3.33 19.04
C GLN A 256 -19.83 3.97 17.66
N ALA A 257 -20.83 3.86 16.78
CA ALA A 257 -20.78 4.59 15.53
C ALA A 257 -20.81 6.09 15.81
N CYS A 258 -20.13 6.84 14.95
CA CYS A 258 -20.07 8.29 15.07
C CYS A 258 -21.07 8.95 14.12
N PRO A 259 -21.57 10.14 14.47
CA PRO A 259 -22.34 10.96 13.55
C PRO A 259 -21.59 11.20 12.24
N PRO A 260 -22.27 11.16 11.08
CA PRO A 260 -21.64 11.40 9.77
C PRO A 260 -20.95 12.76 9.69
N GLY A 261 -21.46 13.75 10.43
CA GLY A 261 -20.90 15.09 10.52
C GLY A 261 -19.50 15.18 11.12
N TYR A 262 -18.97 14.12 11.75
CA TYR A 262 -17.56 14.11 12.17
C TYR A 262 -16.59 13.84 11.02
N ILE A 263 -17.08 13.32 9.90
CA ILE A 263 -16.29 13.01 8.70
C ILE A 263 -16.69 13.89 7.51
N PHE A 264 -17.99 14.06 7.29
CA PHE A 264 -18.57 14.76 6.16
C PHE A 264 -19.20 16.08 6.59
N LEU A 265 -18.76 17.19 5.99
CA LEU A 265 -19.32 18.51 6.30
C LEU A 265 -20.82 18.58 5.99
N GLY A 266 -21.55 19.41 6.73
CA GLY A 266 -22.97 19.69 6.53
C GLY A 266 -23.93 18.63 7.09
N HIS A 267 -23.43 17.50 7.60
CA HIS A 267 -24.23 16.46 8.23
C HIS A 267 -24.43 16.68 9.74
N GLU A 268 -25.28 15.87 10.37
CA GLU A 268 -25.46 15.88 11.81
C GLU A 268 -24.15 15.53 12.54
N GLY A 269 -23.82 16.32 13.56
CA GLY A 269 -22.56 16.22 14.30
C GLY A 269 -21.44 17.13 13.80
N ASP A 270 -21.56 17.74 12.62
CA ASP A 270 -20.55 18.67 12.10
C ASP A 270 -20.45 19.92 13.01
N PRO A 271 -19.29 20.15 13.67
CA PRO A 271 -19.12 21.27 14.61
C PRO A 271 -19.31 22.64 13.96
N GLU A 272 -18.98 22.77 12.67
CA GLU A 272 -19.04 24.04 11.93
C GLU A 272 -20.20 24.07 10.93
N ARG A 273 -21.19 23.18 11.07
CA ARG A 273 -22.36 23.05 10.18
C ARG A 273 -23.07 24.38 9.89
N ARG A 274 -23.07 25.32 10.85
CA ARG A 274 -23.73 26.63 10.73
C ARG A 274 -22.86 27.71 10.10
N ARG A 275 -21.53 27.54 10.11
CA ARG A 275 -20.55 28.53 9.62
C ARG A 275 -19.95 28.15 8.27
N GLY A 276 -20.00 26.88 7.89
CA GLY A 276 -19.51 26.40 6.61
C GLY A 276 -20.45 26.74 5.43
N PRO A 277 -19.91 26.82 4.20
CA PRO A 277 -20.71 27.12 3.03
C PRO A 277 -21.57 25.92 2.64
N LYS A 278 -22.78 26.16 2.12
CA LYS A 278 -23.73 25.07 1.79
C LYS A 278 -23.17 24.08 0.77
N TRP A 279 -22.34 24.55 -0.16
CA TRP A 279 -21.71 23.72 -1.18
C TRP A 279 -20.68 22.75 -0.61
N ALA A 280 -20.10 23.01 0.56
CA ALA A 280 -19.10 22.13 1.17
C ALA A 280 -19.70 20.85 1.76
N LYS A 281 -21.04 20.73 1.79
CA LYS A 281 -21.73 19.51 2.22
C LYS A 281 -21.18 18.29 1.49
N GLU A 282 -20.97 17.21 2.24
CA GLU A 282 -20.40 15.93 1.77
C GLU A 282 -18.93 16.00 1.33
N GLY A 283 -18.29 17.16 1.48
CA GLY A 283 -16.83 17.26 1.46
C GLY A 283 -16.20 16.84 2.79
N SER A 284 -14.89 16.69 2.80
CA SER A 284 -14.11 16.34 4.00
C SER A 284 -12.71 16.93 3.92
N PHE A 285 -12.15 17.35 5.05
CA PHE A 285 -10.76 17.78 5.11
C PHE A 285 -9.84 16.58 5.03
N LEU A 286 -8.85 16.66 4.16
CA LEU A 286 -7.81 15.67 3.97
C LEU A 286 -6.51 16.18 4.56
N VAL A 287 -5.91 15.40 5.44
CA VAL A 287 -4.56 15.64 5.97
C VAL A 287 -3.62 14.68 5.27
N PHE A 288 -2.53 15.17 4.69
CA PHE A 288 -1.44 14.36 4.16
C PHE A 288 -0.18 14.56 5.00
N ARG A 289 0.50 13.48 5.41
CA ARG A 289 1.81 13.52 6.08
C ARG A 289 2.74 12.48 5.47
N GLN A 290 4.00 12.86 5.23
CA GLN A 290 5.06 11.89 4.94
C GLN A 290 5.77 11.50 6.23
N LEU A 291 5.70 10.21 6.58
CA LEU A 291 6.31 9.63 7.77
C LEU A 291 7.39 8.64 7.35
N ASN A 292 8.67 9.03 7.45
CA ASN A 292 9.78 8.12 7.16
C ASN A 292 10.06 7.25 8.39
N GLN A 293 10.22 5.95 8.19
CA GLN A 293 10.34 4.96 9.27
C GLN A 293 11.74 4.35 9.30
N LYS A 294 12.41 4.47 10.44
CA LYS A 294 13.74 3.91 10.73
C LYS A 294 13.62 2.49 11.30
N VAL A 295 13.25 1.54 10.45
CA VAL A 295 12.89 0.18 10.87
C VAL A 295 14.07 -0.57 11.52
N PRO A 296 15.29 -0.59 10.96
CA PRO A 296 16.42 -1.27 11.59
C PRO A 296 16.75 -0.69 12.97
N GLU A 297 16.68 0.63 13.12
CA GLU A 297 16.90 1.33 14.39
C GLU A 297 15.81 0.98 15.41
N PHE A 298 14.55 0.90 14.99
CA PHE A 298 13.44 0.47 15.84
C PHE A 298 13.66 -0.96 16.36
N GLU A 299 14.02 -1.91 15.50
CA GLU A 299 14.23 -3.30 15.90
C GLU A 299 15.45 -3.46 16.82
N ALA A 300 16.55 -2.78 16.51
CA ALA A 300 17.74 -2.78 17.35
C ALA A 300 17.46 -2.18 18.74
N GLU A 301 16.70 -1.09 18.78
CA GLU A 301 16.37 -0.39 20.01
C GLU A 301 15.37 -1.17 20.87
N LEU A 302 14.34 -1.79 20.28
CA LEU A 302 13.44 -2.69 21.01
C LEU A 302 14.20 -3.82 21.69
N LYS A 303 15.17 -4.44 21.00
CA LYS A 303 16.01 -5.49 21.57
C LYS A 303 16.80 -4.98 22.78
N ARG A 304 17.45 -3.83 22.63
CA ARG A 304 18.24 -3.19 23.70
C ARG A 304 17.39 -2.82 24.91
N LEU A 305 16.18 -2.30 24.70
CA LEU A 305 15.28 -1.87 25.76
C LEU A 305 14.66 -3.07 26.48
N ALA A 306 14.23 -4.10 25.75
CA ALA A 306 13.68 -5.32 26.34
C ALA A 306 14.69 -6.03 27.24
N GLU A 307 15.99 -6.03 26.92
CA GLU A 307 17.04 -6.58 27.80
C GLU A 307 17.20 -5.81 29.12
N LYS A 308 16.84 -4.52 29.14
CA LYS A 308 17.03 -3.62 30.30
C LYS A 308 15.81 -3.51 31.20
N ILE A 309 14.61 -3.75 30.67
CA ILE A 309 13.36 -3.62 31.43
C ILE A 309 13.15 -4.92 32.24
N PRO A 310 13.12 -4.86 33.58
CA PRO A 310 12.84 -6.04 34.39
C PRO A 310 11.37 -6.48 34.26
N GLY A 311 11.10 -7.75 34.58
CA GLY A 311 9.74 -8.26 34.71
C GLY A 311 9.04 -8.57 33.39
N ASN A 312 7.86 -7.96 33.14
CA ASN A 312 6.90 -8.39 32.12
C ASN A 312 7.43 -8.40 30.67
N TYR A 313 8.48 -7.64 30.38
CA TYR A 313 9.07 -7.46 29.04
C TYR A 313 10.52 -7.95 28.93
N GLY A 314 11.10 -8.46 30.03
CA GLY A 314 12.51 -8.81 30.11
C GLY A 314 12.92 -9.80 29.02
N GLY A 315 13.75 -9.33 28.09
CA GLY A 315 14.27 -10.11 26.96
C GLY A 315 13.29 -10.38 25.82
N ASN A 316 12.08 -9.81 25.82
CA ASN A 316 11.09 -10.00 24.75
C ASN A 316 10.79 -8.68 23.98
N PRO A 317 11.56 -8.37 22.92
CA PRO A 317 11.35 -7.16 22.11
C PRO A 317 10.03 -7.13 21.36
N GLU A 318 9.51 -8.30 20.96
CA GLU A 318 8.24 -8.38 20.24
C GLU A 318 7.08 -7.95 21.12
N LYS A 319 7.04 -8.46 22.36
CA LYS A 319 6.05 -8.06 23.36
C LYS A 319 6.16 -6.58 23.72
N LEU A 320 7.38 -6.06 23.87
CA LEU A 320 7.60 -4.63 24.14
C LEU A 320 7.03 -3.76 23.00
N GLY A 321 7.38 -4.07 21.75
CA GLY A 321 6.85 -3.35 20.59
C GLY A 321 5.32 -3.47 20.50
N ALA A 322 4.77 -4.67 20.75
CA ALA A 322 3.32 -4.89 20.75
C ALA A 322 2.60 -4.02 21.79
N HIS A 323 3.17 -3.87 22.99
CA HIS A 323 2.58 -3.03 24.05
C HIS A 323 2.79 -1.52 23.81
N MET A 324 3.86 -1.13 23.11
CA MET A 324 4.04 0.25 22.65
C MET A 324 3.05 0.63 21.55
N MET A 325 2.72 -0.30 20.64
CA MET A 325 1.70 -0.09 19.61
C MET A 325 0.28 -0.23 20.19
N GLY A 326 0.10 -1.17 21.12
CA GLY A 326 -1.18 -1.67 21.62
C GLY A 326 -1.79 -2.81 20.76
N ARG A 327 -1.05 -3.30 19.76
CA ARG A 327 -1.35 -4.50 18.97
C ARG A 327 -0.06 -5.25 18.65
N TRP A 328 -0.13 -6.56 18.54
CA TRP A 328 0.95 -7.38 17.98
C TRP A 328 1.12 -7.13 16.48
N LYS A 329 2.26 -7.58 15.91
CA LYS A 329 2.52 -7.47 14.47
C LYS A 329 1.48 -8.22 13.61
N SER A 330 0.81 -9.24 14.16
CA SER A 330 -0.35 -9.90 13.52
C SER A 330 -1.57 -8.99 13.39
N GLY A 331 -1.70 -7.97 14.25
CA GLY A 331 -2.90 -7.17 14.46
C GLY A 331 -3.62 -7.47 15.77
N ALA A 332 -3.32 -8.57 16.46
CA ALA A 332 -4.01 -8.95 17.70
C ALA A 332 -3.91 -7.85 18.77
N PRO A 333 -5.02 -7.42 19.40
CA PRO A 333 -4.97 -6.38 20.42
C PRO A 333 -4.36 -6.91 21.72
N VAL A 334 -3.36 -6.20 22.26
CA VAL A 334 -2.69 -6.61 23.51
C VAL A 334 -3.68 -6.67 24.68
N ALA A 335 -4.76 -5.88 24.64
CA ALA A 335 -5.84 -5.92 25.62
C ALA A 335 -6.55 -7.29 25.72
N LYS A 336 -6.47 -8.13 24.68
CA LYS A 336 -6.98 -9.52 24.69
C LYS A 336 -5.88 -10.57 24.68
N ALA A 337 -4.72 -10.24 24.10
CA ALA A 337 -3.57 -11.12 23.97
C ALA A 337 -2.36 -10.52 24.72
N ILE A 338 -2.43 -10.48 26.06
CA ILE A 338 -1.48 -9.73 26.91
C ILE A 338 -0.07 -10.35 26.88
N HIS A 339 0.02 -11.68 26.86
CA HIS A 339 1.30 -12.37 27.09
C HIS A 339 2.02 -12.75 25.81
N GLU A 340 1.28 -13.15 24.77
CA GLU A 340 1.79 -13.67 23.50
C GLU A 340 0.86 -13.30 22.35
N ASP A 341 1.39 -13.30 21.13
CA ASP A 341 0.61 -13.01 19.93
C ASP A 341 -0.45 -14.10 19.70
N ASN A 342 -1.62 -13.68 19.22
CA ASN A 342 -2.69 -14.58 18.80
C ASN A 342 -3.25 -14.11 17.44
N PRO A 343 -2.75 -14.64 16.32
CA PRO A 343 -3.21 -14.28 14.98
C PRO A 343 -4.71 -14.47 14.73
N ASP A 344 -5.40 -15.33 15.49
CA ASP A 344 -6.85 -15.50 15.37
C ASP A 344 -7.62 -14.22 15.78
N LEU A 345 -6.97 -13.33 16.54
CA LEU A 345 -7.49 -12.03 16.96
C LEU A 345 -6.97 -10.87 16.09
N ALA A 346 -6.31 -11.13 14.95
CA ALA A 346 -5.65 -10.12 14.13
C ALA A 346 -6.52 -8.89 13.81
N PHE A 347 -7.80 -9.10 13.50
CA PHE A 347 -8.76 -8.06 13.15
C PHE A 347 -9.75 -7.74 14.28
N ASP A 348 -9.55 -8.30 15.46
CA ASP A 348 -10.45 -8.09 16.58
C ASP A 348 -10.40 -6.62 17.04
N ASN A 349 -11.58 -6.01 17.10
CA ASN A 349 -11.78 -4.65 17.57
C ASN A 349 -12.79 -4.54 18.72
N THR A 350 -13.26 -5.67 19.27
CA THR A 350 -14.32 -5.76 20.29
C THR A 350 -13.74 -5.68 21.71
N PHE A 351 -13.14 -4.54 22.05
CA PHE A 351 -12.59 -4.22 23.37
C PHE A 351 -12.67 -2.71 23.63
N ASP A 352 -12.56 -2.26 24.88
CA ASP A 352 -12.63 -0.82 25.18
C ASP A 352 -11.68 -0.33 26.28
N PHE A 353 -10.68 -1.15 26.64
CA PHE A 353 -9.67 -0.88 27.67
C PHE A 353 -10.20 -0.81 29.11
N ARG A 354 -11.37 -1.39 29.39
CA ARG A 354 -11.76 -1.68 30.78
C ARG A 354 -11.02 -2.91 31.34
N PRO A 355 -10.71 -2.92 32.65
CA PRO A 355 -10.88 -1.82 33.62
C PRO A 355 -9.94 -0.64 33.35
N LYS A 356 -10.45 0.59 33.49
CA LYS A 356 -9.77 1.80 32.98
C LYS A 356 -8.52 2.19 33.75
N LYS A 357 -8.34 1.78 35.00
CA LYS A 357 -7.15 2.12 35.80
C LYS A 357 -6.02 1.10 35.68
N ASP A 358 -6.29 -0.06 35.08
CA ASP A 358 -5.28 -1.08 34.91
C ASP A 358 -4.41 -0.82 33.66
N ILE A 359 -3.11 -0.97 33.84
CA ILE A 359 -2.09 -0.87 32.80
C ILE A 359 -1.66 -2.24 32.27
N LYS A 360 -1.99 -3.34 32.98
CA LYS A 360 -1.58 -4.71 32.64
C LYS A 360 -2.06 -5.13 31.25
N GLY A 361 -3.30 -4.77 30.90
CA GLY A 361 -3.88 -5.12 29.59
C GLY A 361 -3.25 -4.37 28.42
N CYS A 362 -3.08 -3.05 28.54
CA CYS A 362 -2.48 -2.21 27.50
C CYS A 362 -1.92 -0.94 28.13
N PRO A 363 -0.67 -0.52 27.84
CA PRO A 363 -0.14 0.75 28.33
C PRO A 363 -1.04 1.93 27.92
N PHE A 364 -1.23 2.89 28.84
CA PHE A 364 -2.02 4.09 28.58
C PHE A 364 -1.48 4.92 27.41
N ALA A 365 -0.16 4.94 27.27
CA ALA A 365 0.52 5.65 26.20
C ALA A 365 0.75 4.79 24.94
N ALA A 366 0.22 3.56 24.88
CA ALA A 366 0.26 2.78 23.66
C ALA A 366 -0.40 3.53 22.50
N HIS A 367 0.16 3.41 21.29
CA HIS A 367 -0.28 4.18 20.11
C HIS A 367 -1.79 4.14 19.90
N ILE A 368 -2.39 2.94 19.84
CA ILE A 368 -3.83 2.83 19.61
C ILE A 368 -4.70 3.35 20.77
N ARG A 369 -4.19 3.32 22.02
CA ARG A 369 -4.90 3.80 23.21
C ARG A 369 -4.81 5.32 23.34
N LYS A 370 -3.71 5.91 22.90
CA LYS A 370 -3.58 7.37 22.71
C LYS A 370 -4.51 7.87 21.62
N MET A 371 -4.45 7.26 20.44
CA MET A 371 -5.19 7.73 19.26
C MET A 371 -6.68 7.39 19.31
N ARG A 372 -7.07 6.38 20.10
CA ARG A 372 -8.47 6.06 20.36
C ARG A 372 -8.63 5.56 21.80
N PRO A 373 -8.87 6.44 22.79
CA PRO A 373 -8.91 6.09 24.22
C PRO A 373 -10.07 5.17 24.65
N ARG A 374 -11.11 5.05 23.82
CA ARG A 374 -12.31 4.25 24.09
C ARG A 374 -12.88 4.57 25.48
N ALA A 375 -12.94 3.60 26.39
CA ALA A 375 -13.57 3.79 27.68
C ALA A 375 -12.82 4.81 28.57
N ASP A 376 -11.53 5.08 28.34
CA ASP A 376 -10.76 6.04 29.14
C ASP A 376 -11.34 7.47 29.13
N LYS A 377 -12.13 7.83 28.10
CA LYS A 377 -12.83 9.12 27.98
C LYS A 377 -14.32 9.06 28.29
N LYS A 378 -14.87 7.86 28.52
CA LYS A 378 -16.32 7.65 28.70
C LYS A 378 -16.68 7.58 30.18
N ARG A 379 -17.97 7.70 30.51
CA ARG A 379 -18.46 7.58 31.90
C ARG A 379 -18.12 6.20 32.47
N ASP A 380 -17.85 6.14 33.77
CA ASP A 380 -17.64 4.85 34.46
C ASP A 380 -18.93 4.07 34.58
N PHE A 381 -18.85 2.77 34.28
CA PHE A 381 -19.94 1.82 34.43
C PHE A 381 -19.38 0.56 35.13
N GLY A 382 -19.95 0.23 36.29
CA GLY A 382 -19.39 -0.78 37.22
C GLY A 382 -18.46 -0.18 38.29
N SER A 383 -18.03 -1.00 39.25
CA SER A 383 -17.00 -0.61 40.23
C SER A 383 -15.64 -1.22 39.86
N GLU A 384 -14.56 -0.52 40.19
CA GLU A 384 -13.19 -1.00 39.93
C GLU A 384 -12.78 -2.18 40.82
N GLU A 385 -13.62 -2.57 41.78
CA GLU A 385 -13.44 -3.73 42.65
C GLU A 385 -14.13 -4.99 42.10
N ASP A 386 -14.90 -4.88 41.01
CA ASP A 386 -15.62 -5.99 40.37
C ASP A 386 -14.73 -6.86 39.44
N ASP A 387 -13.42 -6.90 39.71
CA ASP A 387 -12.33 -7.23 38.77
C ASP A 387 -12.35 -8.66 38.15
N GLU A 388 -13.28 -9.53 38.57
CA GLU A 388 -13.48 -10.86 37.97
C GLU A 388 -14.90 -11.09 37.39
N ASN A 389 -15.86 -10.20 37.67
CA ASN A 389 -17.26 -10.32 37.26
C ASN A 389 -17.73 -9.05 36.53
N HIS A 390 -16.97 -8.62 35.51
CA HIS A 390 -17.39 -7.51 34.66
C HIS A 390 -18.78 -7.83 34.10
N LYS A 391 -19.81 -7.06 34.52
CA LYS A 391 -21.11 -7.17 33.87
C LYS A 391 -20.90 -6.91 32.38
N PRO A 392 -21.44 -7.76 31.49
CA PRO A 392 -21.38 -7.48 30.06
C PRO A 392 -21.97 -6.09 29.83
N LEU A 393 -21.35 -5.33 28.92
CA LEU A 393 -21.94 -4.05 28.53
C LEU A 393 -23.36 -4.28 28.02
N PRO A 394 -24.31 -3.39 28.35
CA PRO A 394 -25.56 -3.31 27.60
C PRO A 394 -25.24 -3.23 26.11
N LYS A 395 -26.05 -3.88 25.28
CA LYS A 395 -25.88 -3.69 23.84
C LYS A 395 -26.30 -2.26 23.48
N PRO A 396 -25.71 -1.67 22.43
CA PRO A 396 -26.18 -0.39 21.91
C PRO A 396 -27.70 -0.44 21.67
N GLY A 397 -28.42 0.56 22.17
CA GLY A 397 -29.88 0.68 22.06
C GLY A 397 -30.69 -0.01 23.17
N GLU A 398 -30.06 -0.72 24.12
CA GLU A 398 -30.78 -1.36 25.24
C GLU A 398 -31.00 -0.43 26.45
N ASP A 399 -30.13 0.58 26.64
CA ASP A 399 -30.20 1.53 27.76
C ASP A 399 -29.75 2.93 27.28
N GLU A 400 -30.72 3.85 27.18
CA GLU A 400 -30.48 5.21 26.67
C GLU A 400 -29.47 6.00 27.52
N ALA A 401 -29.48 5.84 28.85
CA ALA A 401 -28.56 6.55 29.74
C ALA A 401 -27.14 6.00 29.66
N PHE A 402 -27.01 4.69 29.43
CA PHE A 402 -25.74 4.08 29.09
C PHE A 402 -25.23 4.59 27.74
N ASP A 403 -26.07 4.56 26.70
CA ASP A 403 -25.69 4.96 25.35
C ASP A 403 -25.27 6.43 25.28
N GLU A 404 -25.99 7.33 25.95
CA GLU A 404 -25.60 8.74 26.05
C GLU A 404 -24.21 8.92 26.66
N GLY A 405 -23.87 8.12 27.68
CA GLY A 405 -22.56 8.14 28.32
C GLY A 405 -21.45 7.49 27.50
N GLN A 406 -21.79 6.81 26.41
CA GLN A 406 -20.85 6.12 25.52
C GLN A 406 -20.70 6.75 24.13
N LYS A 407 -21.43 7.84 23.82
CA LYS A 407 -21.34 8.54 22.53
C LYS A 407 -19.91 8.93 22.19
N GLU A 408 -19.59 8.85 20.91
CA GLU A 408 -18.29 9.27 20.41
C GLU A 408 -18.20 10.80 20.31
N ASP A 409 -17.03 11.34 20.66
CA ASP A 409 -16.69 12.73 20.40
C ASP A 409 -16.15 12.92 18.97
N ALA A 410 -16.03 14.18 18.54
CA ALA A 410 -15.58 14.56 17.20
C ALA A 410 -14.10 14.22 16.92
N SER A 411 -13.35 13.74 17.92
CA SER A 411 -11.94 13.34 17.80
C SER A 411 -11.82 11.95 17.16
N VAL A 412 -12.35 11.84 15.94
CA VAL A 412 -12.29 10.66 15.07
C VAL A 412 -11.73 11.04 13.72
N ILE A 413 -11.02 10.09 13.10
CA ILE A 413 -10.48 10.25 11.75
C ILE A 413 -10.65 8.96 10.96
N LEU A 414 -10.94 9.07 9.67
CA LEU A 414 -10.83 7.94 8.73
C LEU A 414 -9.43 7.92 8.13
N ARG A 415 -8.68 6.83 8.33
CA ARG A 415 -7.30 6.70 7.81
C ARG A 415 -7.26 5.94 6.50
N ARG A 416 -6.47 6.45 5.55
CA ARG A 416 -6.36 5.98 4.15
C ARG A 416 -4.92 5.95 3.66
N GLY A 417 -3.96 5.76 4.55
CA GLY A 417 -2.54 5.81 4.21
C GLY A 417 -2.08 4.69 3.26
N ILE A 418 -0.83 4.79 2.81
CA ILE A 418 -0.15 3.76 2.03
C ILE A 418 1.36 3.80 2.32
N THR A 419 2.02 2.66 2.29
CA THR A 419 3.48 2.58 2.44
C THR A 419 4.22 3.08 1.20
N PHE A 420 5.46 3.53 1.37
CA PHE A 420 6.39 3.86 0.29
C PHE A 420 7.80 3.33 0.59
N GLY A 421 8.64 3.27 -0.44
CA GLY A 421 10.02 2.78 -0.32
C GLY A 421 10.15 1.26 -0.37
N PRO A 422 11.39 0.75 -0.48
CA PRO A 422 11.66 -0.68 -0.59
C PRO A 422 11.54 -1.40 0.77
N GLU A 423 11.44 -2.73 0.72
CA GLU A 423 11.65 -3.59 1.88
C GLU A 423 13.09 -3.45 2.41
N LEU A 424 13.36 -4.00 3.60
CA LEU A 424 14.71 -3.98 4.17
C LEU A 424 15.70 -4.78 3.32
N THR A 425 16.86 -4.18 3.06
CA THR A 425 17.98 -4.89 2.44
C THR A 425 18.72 -5.76 3.46
N ALA A 426 19.43 -6.79 3.00
CA ALA A 426 20.27 -7.61 3.87
C ALA A 426 21.36 -6.80 4.59
N GLU A 427 21.81 -5.68 4.00
CA GLU A 427 22.81 -4.80 4.60
C GLU A 427 22.23 -3.97 5.75
N GLU A 428 21.04 -3.40 5.58
CA GLU A 428 20.34 -2.66 6.63
C GLU A 428 20.05 -3.55 7.84
N ILE A 429 19.60 -4.79 7.60
CA ILE A 429 19.36 -5.78 8.66
C ILE A 429 20.65 -6.09 9.42
N ARG A 430 21.76 -6.34 8.71
CA ARG A 430 23.05 -6.64 9.35
C ARG A 430 23.60 -5.49 10.18
N ARG A 431 23.46 -4.26 9.68
CA ARG A 431 24.02 -3.07 10.33
C ARG A 431 23.11 -2.46 11.39
N GLY A 432 21.81 -2.73 11.35
CA GLY A 432 20.84 -2.06 12.21
C GLY A 432 20.70 -0.57 11.92
N VAL A 433 20.92 -0.16 10.66
CA VAL A 433 20.89 1.25 10.24
C VAL A 433 20.10 1.37 8.94
N THR A 434 19.24 2.39 8.85
CA THR A 434 18.50 2.74 7.64
C THR A 434 19.44 3.28 6.56
N LEU A 435 19.37 2.71 5.35
CA LEU A 435 20.11 3.17 4.18
C LEU A 435 19.17 3.68 3.08
N GLU A 436 17.98 3.08 2.97
CA GLU A 436 16.96 3.45 1.99
C GLU A 436 15.77 4.14 2.67
N ASN A 437 15.24 5.17 2.01
CA ASN A 437 14.06 5.87 2.51
C ASN A 437 12.80 5.02 2.33
N ARG A 438 12.10 4.76 3.44
CA ARG A 438 10.82 4.05 3.48
C ARG A 438 9.93 4.60 4.57
N GLY A 439 8.65 4.27 4.49
CA GLY A 439 7.69 4.64 5.52
C GLY A 439 6.27 4.64 4.99
N MET A 440 5.47 5.59 5.45
CA MET A 440 4.09 5.73 5.00
C MET A 440 3.74 7.17 4.62
N TYR A 441 2.92 7.29 3.59
CA TYR A 441 2.11 8.47 3.37
C TYR A 441 0.85 8.29 4.20
N PHE A 442 0.81 8.99 5.33
CA PHE A 442 -0.37 9.02 6.18
C PHE A 442 -1.39 9.97 5.56
N VAL A 443 -2.62 9.48 5.40
CA VAL A 443 -3.75 10.28 4.96
C VAL A 443 -4.92 10.04 5.90
N CYS A 444 -5.58 11.12 6.32
CA CYS A 444 -6.83 10.99 7.06
C CYS A 444 -7.89 12.04 6.71
N TYR A 445 -9.14 11.67 6.94
CA TYR A 445 -10.33 12.47 6.67
C TYR A 445 -11.10 12.77 7.96
N GLN A 446 -11.59 14.00 8.06
CA GLN A 446 -12.39 14.55 9.16
C GLN A 446 -13.18 15.77 8.68
N SER A 447 -14.23 16.15 9.39
CA SER A 447 -14.98 17.38 9.08
C SER A 447 -14.36 18.65 9.68
N LEU A 448 -13.45 18.50 10.64
CA LEU A 448 -12.71 19.61 11.24
C LEU A 448 -11.29 19.14 11.64
N ILE A 449 -10.26 19.73 11.06
CA ILE A 449 -8.84 19.37 11.33
C ILE A 449 -8.50 19.63 12.80
N ARG A 450 -9.07 20.70 13.37
CA ARG A 450 -8.87 21.08 14.78
C ARG A 450 -9.27 19.97 15.75
N ASP A 451 -10.40 19.32 15.53
CA ASP A 451 -10.93 18.28 16.42
C ASP A 451 -10.45 16.88 16.01
N GLY A 452 -10.11 16.67 14.74
CA GLY A 452 -9.50 15.43 14.24
C GLY A 452 -7.97 15.42 14.42
N PHE A 453 -7.24 15.39 13.32
CA PHE A 453 -5.78 15.22 13.30
C PHE A 453 -5.02 16.12 14.30
N ASN A 454 -5.29 17.43 14.32
CA ASN A 454 -4.53 18.36 15.17
C ASN A 454 -4.75 18.05 16.66
N PHE A 455 -5.98 17.77 17.08
CA PHE A 455 -6.28 17.38 18.45
C PHE A 455 -5.58 16.08 18.85
N LEU A 456 -5.67 15.05 18.01
CA LEU A 456 -5.06 13.74 18.29
C LEU A 456 -3.54 13.87 18.47
N MET A 457 -2.88 14.65 17.60
CA MET A 457 -1.43 14.85 17.66
C MET A 457 -1.01 15.69 18.88
N THR A 458 -1.67 16.83 19.11
CA THR A 458 -1.22 17.82 20.09
C THR A 458 -1.76 17.55 21.51
N ARG A 459 -3.01 17.10 21.65
CA ARG A 459 -3.66 16.93 22.95
C ARG A 459 -3.55 15.52 23.50
N TRP A 460 -3.38 14.51 22.64
CA TRP A 460 -3.31 13.11 23.06
C TRP A 460 -1.92 12.51 22.89
N ALA A 461 -1.45 12.35 21.64
CA ALA A 461 -0.20 11.66 21.34
C ALA A 461 1.01 12.34 22.03
N SER A 462 1.07 13.67 21.96
CA SER A 462 2.16 14.46 22.53
C SER A 462 1.97 14.85 24.01
N ASN A 463 0.87 14.45 24.65
CA ASN A 463 0.59 14.87 26.03
C ASN A 463 0.95 13.78 27.03
N SER A 464 1.99 13.99 27.85
CA SER A 464 2.47 13.00 28.82
C SER A 464 1.48 12.65 29.94
N SER A 465 0.49 13.52 30.18
CA SER A 465 -0.54 13.36 31.22
C SER A 465 -1.84 12.75 30.70
N PHE A 466 -1.92 12.43 29.41
CA PHE A 466 -3.11 11.89 28.77
C PHE A 466 -3.05 10.35 28.67
N PRO A 467 -4.14 9.59 28.91
CA PRO A 467 -5.47 10.00 29.39
C PRO A 467 -5.45 10.63 30.79
N GLU A 468 -6.42 11.49 31.10
CA GLU A 468 -6.46 12.20 32.38
C GLU A 468 -6.65 11.25 33.59
N TYR A 469 -6.34 11.76 34.79
CA TYR A 469 -6.59 11.09 36.08
C TYR A 469 -5.87 9.76 36.32
N LYS A 470 -4.84 9.44 35.53
CA LYS A 470 -3.97 8.27 35.74
C LYS A 470 -2.74 8.57 36.61
N THR A 471 -2.56 9.82 37.04
CA THR A 471 -1.39 10.30 37.81
C THR A 471 -1.28 9.71 39.22
N LYS A 472 -2.39 9.29 39.82
CA LYS A 472 -2.39 8.60 41.12
C LYS A 472 -1.82 7.18 41.03
N THR A 473 -1.78 6.61 39.84
CA THR A 473 -1.29 5.26 39.58
C THR A 473 0.21 5.27 39.22
N PHE A 474 0.74 6.38 38.66
CA PHE A 474 2.12 6.47 38.17
C PHE A 474 2.76 7.84 38.44
N PRO A 475 3.91 7.93 39.13
CA PRO A 475 4.57 9.20 39.48
C PRO A 475 4.91 10.09 38.27
N ASP A 476 5.30 9.47 37.16
CA ASP A 476 5.70 10.15 35.91
C ASP A 476 4.55 10.31 34.89
N GLY A 477 3.32 9.92 35.28
CA GLY A 477 2.15 9.88 34.39
C GLY A 477 2.18 8.78 33.32
N PRO A 478 1.16 8.70 32.46
CA PRO A 478 1.07 7.73 31.35
C PRO A 478 2.27 7.74 30.38
N GLY A 479 2.79 8.92 30.07
CA GLY A 479 3.75 9.12 28.98
C GLY A 479 3.09 9.55 27.66
N MET A 480 3.88 9.61 26.61
CA MET A 480 3.51 10.05 25.26
C MET A 480 3.49 8.87 24.29
N ASP A 481 2.82 9.05 23.16
CA ASP A 481 2.81 8.09 22.06
C ASP A 481 4.25 7.77 21.61
N PRO A 482 4.69 6.50 21.59
CA PRO A 482 6.06 6.15 21.26
C PRO A 482 6.51 6.46 19.83
N PHE A 483 5.58 6.60 18.89
CA PHE A 483 5.87 6.67 17.47
C PHE A 483 5.69 8.08 16.92
N ILE A 484 4.59 8.75 17.26
CA ILE A 484 4.17 9.98 16.57
C ILE A 484 4.11 11.22 17.47
N ASN A 485 4.54 11.13 18.74
CA ASN A 485 4.64 12.31 19.59
C ASN A 485 5.51 13.41 18.95
N GLN A 486 5.15 14.66 19.22
CA GLN A 486 5.83 15.85 18.73
C GLN A 486 6.21 16.78 19.87
N ARG A 487 7.23 17.59 19.62
CA ARG A 487 7.69 18.58 20.60
C ARG A 487 6.93 19.89 20.43
N LEU A 488 5.82 20.09 21.11
CA LEU A 488 4.95 21.26 20.88
C LEU A 488 5.52 22.61 21.38
N ARG A 489 6.67 22.62 22.05
CA ARG A 489 7.32 23.83 22.56
C ARG A 489 8.76 23.55 22.99
N THR A 490 9.56 24.60 23.13
CA THR A 490 10.97 24.47 23.51
C THR A 490 11.17 23.87 24.91
N ASP A 491 10.21 23.96 25.82
CA ASP A 491 10.22 23.32 27.14
C ASP A 491 9.40 22.03 27.20
N HIS A 492 8.93 21.50 26.07
CA HIS A 492 8.14 20.26 26.05
C HIS A 492 9.01 19.09 26.55
N PRO A 493 8.51 18.25 27.48
CA PRO A 493 9.30 17.16 28.04
C PRO A 493 9.69 16.15 26.96
N GLU A 494 10.82 15.47 27.19
CA GLU A 494 11.22 14.36 26.34
C GLU A 494 10.19 13.23 26.41
N GLY A 495 10.01 12.52 25.29
CA GLY A 495 9.06 11.42 25.21
C GLY A 495 9.47 10.27 26.14
N HIS A 496 8.50 9.77 26.90
CA HIS A 496 8.61 8.53 27.67
C HIS A 496 7.31 7.74 27.58
N ILE A 497 7.38 6.45 27.91
CA ILE A 497 6.21 5.60 28.12
C ILE A 497 6.31 4.91 29.48
N SER A 498 5.20 4.88 30.21
CA SER A 498 5.08 4.08 31.44
C SER A 498 4.57 2.68 31.09
N LEU A 499 5.30 1.65 31.52
CA LEU A 499 5.02 0.25 31.22
C LEU A 499 4.83 -0.56 32.51
N TYR A 500 3.94 -1.56 32.47
CA TYR A 500 3.71 -2.48 33.60
C TYR A 500 5.00 -3.20 34.02
N ASP A 501 5.35 -3.16 35.30
CA ASP A 501 6.60 -3.77 35.80
C ASP A 501 6.56 -5.31 35.94
N GLY A 502 5.39 -5.94 35.75
CA GLY A 502 5.21 -7.38 35.82
C GLY A 502 4.92 -7.95 37.21
N SER A 503 4.89 -7.11 38.26
CA SER A 503 4.70 -7.55 39.65
C SER A 503 3.56 -6.82 40.36
N ASN A 504 3.39 -5.52 40.14
CA ASN A 504 2.35 -4.72 40.78
C ASN A 504 1.69 -3.78 39.75
N PRO A 505 0.36 -3.87 39.51
CA PRO A 505 -0.32 -3.06 38.48
C PRO A 505 -0.26 -1.55 38.76
N ASN A 506 0.02 -1.15 40.01
CA ASN A 506 0.23 0.24 40.43
C ASN A 506 1.69 0.68 40.36
N LYS A 507 2.57 -0.13 39.76
CA LYS A 507 3.98 0.19 39.60
C LYS A 507 4.39 0.07 38.13
N THR A 508 5.11 1.07 37.66
CA THR A 508 5.59 1.14 36.29
C THR A 508 7.09 1.22 36.21
N VAL A 509 7.59 0.75 35.07
CA VAL A 509 8.92 1.09 34.58
C VAL A 509 8.73 2.26 33.60
N LYS A 510 9.42 3.37 33.87
CA LYS A 510 9.52 4.47 32.94
C LYS A 510 10.56 4.12 31.88
N LEU A 511 10.16 4.22 30.61
CA LEU A 511 11.04 4.04 29.47
C LEU A 511 11.20 5.36 28.74
N ASP A 512 12.39 5.96 28.83
CA ASP A 512 12.70 7.19 28.12
C ASP A 512 12.96 6.88 26.64
N LEU A 513 12.23 7.55 25.74
CA LEU A 513 12.25 7.36 24.29
C LEU A 513 12.92 8.52 23.55
N GLY A 514 13.08 9.67 24.21
CA GLY A 514 13.55 10.89 23.58
C GLY A 514 12.51 11.47 22.61
N LEU A 515 12.97 12.14 21.55
CA LEU A 515 12.11 12.75 20.53
C LEU A 515 11.92 11.80 19.35
N SER A 516 10.67 11.32 19.14
CA SER A 516 10.21 10.45 18.04
C SER A 516 11.34 9.66 17.36
N PRO A 517 11.92 8.67 18.06
CA PRO A 517 13.23 8.11 17.70
C PRO A 517 13.24 7.38 16.35
N TRP A 518 12.08 6.86 15.92
CA TRP A 518 11.99 5.97 14.75
C TRP A 518 11.16 6.52 13.59
N VAL A 519 10.46 7.64 13.79
CA VAL A 519 9.59 8.23 12.76
C VAL A 519 10.03 9.66 12.48
N ASP A 520 10.65 9.88 11.33
CA ASP A 520 10.93 11.24 10.88
C ASP A 520 9.69 11.80 10.17
N GLN A 521 9.10 12.83 10.77
CA GLN A 521 7.96 13.53 10.19
C GLN A 521 8.45 14.54 9.15
N LYS A 522 8.32 14.20 7.86
CA LYS A 522 8.88 14.95 6.73
C LYS A 522 7.96 16.05 6.21
N GLY A 523 6.92 16.39 6.94
CA GLY A 523 5.95 17.43 6.57
C GLY A 523 4.77 16.87 5.78
N GLY A 524 3.97 17.79 5.27
CA GLY A 524 2.71 17.49 4.62
C GLY A 524 1.87 18.75 4.41
N GLU A 525 0.59 18.58 4.15
CA GLU A 525 -0.33 19.70 3.88
C GLU A 525 -1.78 19.33 4.24
N TYR A 526 -2.58 20.36 4.49
CA TYR A 526 -4.03 20.30 4.67
C TYR A 526 -4.76 20.63 3.37
N PHE A 527 -5.70 19.76 3.01
CA PHE A 527 -6.54 19.88 1.83
C PHE A 527 -8.01 19.76 2.22
N PHE A 528 -8.88 20.22 1.33
CA PHE A 528 -10.29 19.96 1.34
C PHE A 528 -10.65 19.12 0.11
N THR A 529 -11.34 18.01 0.34
CA THR A 529 -11.84 17.11 -0.71
C THR A 529 -13.32 17.44 -0.94
N PRO A 530 -13.68 18.17 -2.02
CA PRO A 530 -15.07 18.55 -2.25
C PRO A 530 -15.94 17.36 -2.68
N SER A 531 -17.26 17.51 -2.54
CA SER A 531 -18.21 16.59 -3.16
C SER A 531 -18.20 16.73 -4.70
N ILE A 532 -18.69 15.73 -5.42
CA ILE A 532 -18.80 15.74 -6.88
C ILE A 532 -19.66 16.93 -7.34
N ARG A 533 -20.78 17.18 -6.66
CA ARG A 533 -21.62 18.36 -6.89
C ARG A 533 -20.86 19.66 -6.69
N ALA A 534 -20.09 19.80 -5.60
CA ALA A 534 -19.29 21.00 -5.37
C ALA A 534 -18.25 21.23 -6.48
N LEU A 535 -17.57 20.17 -6.93
CA LEU A 535 -16.64 20.24 -8.05
C LEU A 535 -17.34 20.76 -9.32
N ARG A 536 -18.53 20.26 -9.63
CA ARG A 536 -19.31 20.65 -10.81
C ARG A 536 -19.85 22.08 -10.72
N GLU A 537 -20.47 22.43 -9.61
CA GLU A 537 -21.24 23.68 -9.47
C GLU A 537 -20.39 24.87 -9.06
N GLN A 538 -19.31 24.67 -8.28
CA GLN A 538 -18.52 25.76 -7.71
C GLN A 538 -17.15 25.91 -8.37
N PHE A 539 -16.49 24.77 -8.63
CA PHE A 539 -15.07 24.74 -8.96
C PHE A 539 -14.75 24.46 -10.42
N SER A 540 -15.76 24.23 -11.25
CA SER A 540 -15.60 24.00 -12.68
C SER A 540 -16.37 25.06 -13.48
N ALA A 541 -16.07 25.17 -14.77
CA ALA A 541 -16.77 26.06 -15.69
C ALA A 541 -17.02 25.32 -16.99
N ASP A 542 -18.17 25.56 -17.61
CA ASP A 542 -18.40 25.08 -18.97
C ASP A 542 -17.40 25.76 -19.91
N THR A 543 -16.94 25.03 -20.93
CA THR A 543 -16.18 25.65 -22.02
C THR A 543 -17.08 26.69 -22.67
N VAL A 544 -16.69 27.96 -22.62
CA VAL A 544 -17.41 29.01 -23.34
C VAL A 544 -17.27 28.69 -24.82
N ASN A 545 -18.32 28.12 -25.42
CA ASN A 545 -18.51 28.24 -26.85
C ASN A 545 -18.66 29.73 -27.09
N THR A 546 -17.63 30.36 -27.64
CA THR A 546 -17.72 31.71 -28.18
C THR A 546 -18.59 31.64 -29.44
N GLU A 547 -19.88 31.39 -29.26
CA GLU A 547 -20.92 31.77 -30.23
C GLU A 547 -21.05 33.29 -30.14
N GLY A 548 -20.03 33.98 -30.64
CA GLY A 548 -20.20 35.33 -31.13
C GLY A 548 -21.01 35.24 -32.41
N GLU A 549 -22.16 35.91 -32.42
CA GLU A 549 -22.90 36.28 -33.62
C GLU A 549 -21.92 36.76 -34.70
N SER A 550 -21.65 35.90 -35.68
CA SER A 550 -21.12 36.28 -36.97
C SER A 550 -21.70 35.31 -38.00
N GLU A 551 -22.15 35.91 -39.10
CA GLU A 551 -22.92 35.33 -40.19
C GLU A 551 -22.33 34.00 -40.70
N ASP A 552 -23.21 33.09 -41.12
CA ASP A 552 -22.93 31.79 -41.77
C ASP A 552 -21.51 31.66 -42.35
N PRO A 553 -20.64 30.81 -41.78
CA PRO A 553 -19.39 30.50 -42.44
C PRO A 553 -19.65 29.45 -43.52
N GLU A 554 -19.42 29.84 -44.77
CA GLU A 554 -19.21 28.90 -45.88
C GLU A 554 -18.28 27.76 -45.41
N GLU A 555 -18.77 26.53 -45.49
CA GLU A 555 -18.07 25.31 -45.04
C GLU A 555 -16.64 25.25 -45.63
N ASP A 556 -15.63 25.37 -44.78
CA ASP A 556 -14.24 25.20 -45.15
C ASP A 556 -14.02 23.78 -45.73
N PRO A 557 -13.55 23.64 -46.99
CA PRO A 557 -13.28 22.36 -47.63
C PRO A 557 -12.33 21.46 -46.84
N VAL A 558 -11.47 22.04 -45.99
CA VAL A 558 -10.53 21.33 -45.12
C VAL A 558 -11.26 20.64 -43.97
N VAL A 559 -12.25 21.30 -43.37
CA VAL A 559 -13.06 20.75 -42.27
C VAL A 559 -13.88 19.55 -42.76
N LYS A 560 -14.49 19.66 -43.94
CA LYS A 560 -15.23 18.55 -44.57
C LYS A 560 -14.33 17.35 -44.87
N LYS A 561 -13.09 17.60 -45.26
CA LYS A 561 -12.08 16.56 -45.52
C LYS A 561 -11.62 15.90 -44.22
N LEU A 562 -11.51 16.65 -43.13
CA LEU A 562 -11.17 16.11 -41.80
C LEU A 562 -12.32 15.30 -41.20
N GLN A 563 -13.57 15.76 -41.33
CA GLN A 563 -14.76 15.00 -40.91
C GLN A 563 -14.87 13.67 -41.65
N ALA A 564 -14.67 13.66 -42.97
CA ALA A 564 -14.62 12.42 -43.75
C ALA A 564 -13.48 11.49 -43.31
N LYS A 565 -12.34 12.04 -42.88
CA LYS A 565 -11.21 11.27 -42.35
C LYS A 565 -11.52 10.67 -40.98
N ILE A 566 -12.25 11.39 -40.14
CA ILE A 566 -12.69 10.92 -38.82
C ILE A 566 -13.67 9.75 -38.98
N GLU A 567 -14.67 9.86 -39.86
CA GLU A 567 -15.61 8.76 -40.13
C GLU A 567 -14.89 7.52 -40.70
N GLU A 568 -13.88 7.70 -41.56
CA GLU A 568 -13.04 6.62 -42.06
C GLU A 568 -12.29 5.91 -40.92
N LEU A 569 -11.67 6.68 -40.00
CA LEU A 569 -10.93 6.14 -38.86
C LEU A 569 -11.83 5.45 -37.83
N GLU A 570 -13.05 5.95 -37.61
CA GLU A 570 -14.04 5.31 -36.74
C GLU A 570 -14.49 3.95 -37.29
N GLN A 571 -14.61 3.82 -38.62
CA GLN A 571 -14.91 2.53 -39.26
C GLN A 571 -13.74 1.55 -39.14
N GLU A 572 -12.50 2.02 -39.32
CA GLU A 572 -11.30 1.20 -39.11
C GLU A 572 -11.17 0.73 -37.65
N GLN A 573 -11.43 1.60 -36.68
CA GLN A 573 -11.42 1.25 -35.26
C GLN A 573 -12.44 0.16 -34.93
N LYS A 574 -13.65 0.26 -35.51
CA LYS A 574 -14.71 -0.74 -35.33
C LYS A 574 -14.34 -2.10 -35.92
N ALA A 575 -13.63 -2.12 -37.05
CA ALA A 575 -13.10 -3.35 -37.64
C ALA A 575 -12.01 -4.00 -36.78
N LEU A 576 -11.10 -3.19 -36.21
CA LEU A 576 -10.06 -3.65 -35.27
C LEU A 576 -10.64 -4.23 -33.98
N LEU A 577 -11.69 -3.62 -33.44
CA LEU A 577 -12.42 -4.14 -32.27
C LEU A 577 -12.98 -5.54 -32.54
N LYS A 578 -13.55 -5.76 -33.72
CA LYS A 578 -14.10 -7.07 -34.11
C LYS A 578 -13.01 -8.15 -34.23
N ILE A 579 -11.85 -7.81 -34.77
CA ILE A 579 -10.68 -8.73 -34.80
C ILE A 579 -10.21 -9.05 -33.38
N THR A 580 -10.26 -8.07 -32.48
CA THR A 580 -9.87 -8.27 -31.08
C THR A 580 -10.83 -9.21 -30.35
N GLU A 581 -12.14 -9.11 -30.62
CA GLU A 581 -13.15 -10.04 -30.08
C GLU A 581 -12.95 -11.48 -30.59
N GLU A 582 -12.57 -11.66 -31.86
CA GLU A 582 -12.25 -12.98 -32.43
C GLU A 582 -11.02 -13.60 -31.76
N HIS A 583 -9.98 -12.81 -31.47
CA HIS A 583 -8.78 -13.29 -30.75
C HIS A 583 -9.03 -13.63 -29.28
N VAL A 584 -10.09 -13.11 -28.64
CA VAL A 584 -10.45 -13.50 -27.26
C VAL A 584 -10.87 -14.97 -27.20
N ALA A 585 -11.60 -15.46 -28.19
CA ALA A 585 -11.98 -16.88 -28.28
C ALA A 585 -10.75 -17.80 -28.45
N ASP A 586 -9.74 -17.34 -29.19
CA ASP A 586 -8.48 -18.07 -29.33
C ASP A 586 -7.70 -18.14 -28.00
N ILE A 587 -7.74 -17.06 -27.21
CA ILE A 587 -7.11 -17.03 -25.87
C ILE A 587 -7.81 -18.00 -24.93
N GLU A 588 -9.14 -18.05 -24.90
CA GLU A 588 -9.89 -18.99 -24.06
C GLU A 588 -9.57 -20.45 -24.40
N ASN A 589 -9.38 -20.76 -25.69
CA ASN A 589 -8.98 -22.08 -26.15
C ASN A 589 -7.54 -22.43 -25.72
N LEU A 590 -6.61 -21.46 -25.79
CA LEU A 590 -5.24 -21.62 -25.32
C LEU A 590 -5.16 -21.81 -23.80
N GLU A 591 -6.01 -21.13 -23.03
CA GLU A 591 -6.10 -21.31 -21.57
C GLU A 591 -6.61 -22.70 -21.20
N ALA A 592 -7.58 -23.24 -21.94
CA ALA A 592 -8.06 -24.61 -21.76
C ALA A 592 -6.95 -25.65 -22.04
N GLN A 593 -6.20 -25.46 -23.12
CA GLN A 593 -5.05 -26.33 -23.46
C GLN A 593 -3.94 -26.25 -22.40
N LEU A 594 -3.66 -25.05 -21.87
CA LEU A 594 -2.67 -24.85 -20.82
C LEU A 594 -3.06 -25.58 -19.53
N LYS A 595 -4.34 -25.55 -19.16
CA LYS A 595 -4.85 -26.24 -17.98
C LYS A 595 -4.68 -27.76 -18.11
N GLU A 596 -5.02 -28.32 -19.26
CA GLU A 596 -4.88 -29.76 -19.54
C GLU A 596 -3.40 -30.20 -19.49
N ALA A 597 -2.49 -29.38 -20.01
CA ALA A 597 -1.05 -29.62 -19.93
C ALA A 597 -0.52 -29.57 -18.49
N GLN A 598 -1.02 -28.65 -17.66
CA GLN A 598 -0.64 -28.54 -16.25
C GLN A 598 -1.09 -29.74 -15.43
N GLU A 599 -2.33 -30.21 -15.63
CA GLU A 599 -2.86 -31.40 -14.96
C GLU A 599 -2.06 -32.65 -15.32
N SER A 600 -1.70 -32.81 -16.60
CA SER A 600 -0.83 -33.90 -17.08
C SER A 600 0.58 -33.84 -16.47
N HIS A 601 1.18 -32.64 -16.40
CA HIS A 601 2.49 -32.44 -15.78
C HIS A 601 2.48 -32.78 -14.27
N GLN A 602 1.43 -32.37 -13.56
CA GLN A 602 1.31 -32.63 -12.14
C GLN A 602 1.20 -34.13 -11.84
N LYS A 603 0.45 -34.86 -12.67
CA LYS A 603 0.36 -36.33 -12.59
C LYS A 603 1.72 -37.00 -12.85
N PHE A 604 2.46 -36.54 -13.86
CA PHE A 604 3.81 -37.02 -14.16
C PHE A 604 4.79 -36.80 -12.98
N VAL A 605 4.75 -35.62 -12.35
CA VAL A 605 5.58 -35.32 -11.17
C VAL A 605 5.24 -36.23 -10.00
N GLU A 606 3.97 -36.53 -9.79
CA GLU A 606 3.52 -37.41 -8.69
C GLU A 606 3.95 -38.87 -8.90
N GLU A 607 3.88 -39.37 -10.14
CA GLU A 607 4.36 -40.71 -10.51
C GLU A 607 5.89 -40.83 -10.44
N THR A 608 6.62 -39.76 -10.76
CA THR A 608 8.09 -39.68 -10.65
C THR A 608 8.53 -39.71 -9.18
N ARG A 609 7.79 -39.04 -8.28
CA ARG A 609 8.04 -39.09 -6.82
C ARG A 609 7.89 -40.50 -6.23
N LYS A 610 6.97 -41.29 -6.78
CA LYS A 610 6.73 -42.69 -6.36
C LYS A 610 7.79 -43.67 -6.90
N GLY A 611 8.71 -43.20 -7.75
CA GLY A 611 9.77 -44.02 -8.37
C GLY A 611 9.25 -45.01 -9.42
N THR A 612 7.99 -44.86 -9.85
CA THR A 612 7.29 -45.83 -10.69
C THR A 612 7.39 -45.57 -12.18
N VAL A 613 7.65 -44.33 -12.59
CA VAL A 613 7.82 -43.96 -14.01
C VAL A 613 9.14 -43.23 -14.13
N VAL A 614 9.95 -43.69 -15.07
CA VAL A 614 11.31 -43.19 -15.26
C VAL A 614 11.47 -42.84 -16.73
N GLY A 615 11.68 -41.54 -17.00
CA GLY A 615 11.84 -41.01 -18.35
C GLY A 615 13.27 -41.12 -18.87
N TYR A 616 13.63 -40.24 -19.80
CA TYR A 616 14.99 -40.10 -20.30
C TYR A 616 15.69 -38.88 -19.67
N ALA A 617 16.98 -38.99 -19.40
CA ALA A 617 17.87 -37.82 -19.33
C ALA A 617 18.76 -37.82 -20.56
N GLY A 618 18.71 -36.76 -21.35
CA GLY A 618 19.25 -36.74 -22.69
C GLY A 618 18.63 -37.86 -23.52
N LEU A 619 19.48 -38.80 -23.94
CA LEU A 619 19.06 -40.00 -24.67
C LEU A 619 19.13 -41.28 -23.81
N ILE A 620 19.40 -41.15 -22.51
CA ILE A 620 19.61 -42.29 -21.62
C ILE A 620 18.32 -42.58 -20.85
N HIS A 621 17.84 -43.82 -21.01
CA HIS A 621 16.72 -44.30 -20.23
C HIS A 621 17.11 -44.44 -18.76
N LEU A 622 16.33 -43.85 -17.86
CA LEU A 622 16.74 -43.74 -16.46
C LEU A 622 16.38 -44.97 -15.60
N ASP A 623 15.88 -46.07 -16.20
CA ASP A 623 15.48 -47.30 -15.49
C ASP A 623 16.54 -47.90 -14.58
N PHE A 624 17.83 -47.62 -14.83
CA PHE A 624 18.91 -48.05 -13.96
C PHE A 624 18.76 -47.49 -12.54
N LEU A 625 18.10 -46.33 -12.35
CA LEU A 625 17.83 -45.74 -11.04
C LEU A 625 17.00 -46.68 -10.14
N ASN A 626 16.09 -47.46 -10.74
CA ASN A 626 15.28 -48.45 -10.01
C ASN A 626 16.11 -49.65 -9.52
N LYS A 627 17.33 -49.83 -10.05
CA LYS A 627 18.24 -50.93 -9.72
C LYS A 627 19.29 -50.54 -8.68
N LEU A 628 19.41 -49.25 -8.34
CA LEU A 628 20.35 -48.77 -7.34
C LEU A 628 19.78 -48.93 -5.94
N ASP A 629 20.62 -49.37 -5.01
CA ASP A 629 20.26 -49.31 -3.59
C ASP A 629 20.37 -47.86 -3.05
N THR A 630 19.92 -47.65 -1.81
CA THR A 630 19.92 -46.32 -1.18
C THR A 630 21.34 -45.73 -1.07
N GLY A 631 22.36 -46.56 -0.87
CA GLY A 631 23.76 -46.12 -0.76
C GLY A 631 24.31 -45.67 -2.10
N ASP A 632 24.09 -46.47 -3.14
CA ASP A 632 24.53 -46.19 -4.50
C ASP A 632 23.79 -44.98 -5.10
N LEU A 633 22.50 -44.82 -4.78
CA LEU A 633 21.70 -43.66 -5.20
C LEU A 633 22.20 -42.36 -4.54
N ARG A 634 22.46 -42.38 -3.21
CA ARG A 634 23.07 -41.23 -2.52
C ARG A 634 24.42 -40.86 -3.13
N GLN A 635 25.23 -41.87 -3.44
CA GLN A 635 26.54 -41.64 -4.06
C GLN A 635 26.39 -41.05 -5.47
N LEU A 636 25.45 -41.54 -6.27
CA LEU A 636 25.15 -40.99 -7.60
C LEU A 636 24.72 -39.52 -7.51
N LYS A 637 23.84 -39.17 -6.58
CA LYS A 637 23.40 -37.78 -6.36
C LYS A 637 24.57 -36.85 -6.06
N HIS A 638 25.48 -37.26 -5.18
CA HIS A 638 26.70 -36.50 -4.90
C HIS A 638 27.62 -36.41 -6.13
N GLN A 639 27.90 -37.52 -6.81
CA GLN A 639 28.83 -37.55 -7.93
C GLN A 639 28.33 -36.75 -9.15
N VAL A 640 27.02 -36.76 -9.41
CA VAL A 640 26.42 -35.95 -10.48
C VAL A 640 26.48 -34.45 -10.14
N ARG A 641 26.24 -34.08 -8.88
CA ARG A 641 26.38 -32.69 -8.43
C ARG A 641 27.83 -32.22 -8.51
N ASP A 642 28.78 -33.05 -8.09
CA ASP A 642 30.20 -32.72 -8.15
C ASP A 642 30.69 -32.64 -9.61
N ALA A 643 30.20 -33.52 -10.48
CA ALA A 643 30.46 -33.45 -11.91
C ALA A 643 29.90 -32.17 -12.52
N LEU A 644 28.68 -31.73 -12.17
CA LEU A 644 28.15 -30.45 -12.63
C LEU A 644 28.99 -29.26 -12.16
N ALA A 645 29.37 -29.24 -10.88
CA ALA A 645 30.20 -28.18 -10.33
C ALA A 645 31.57 -28.13 -11.04
N GLN A 646 32.15 -29.29 -11.32
CA GLN A 646 33.40 -29.40 -12.06
C GLN A 646 33.23 -28.89 -13.50
N LEU A 647 32.21 -29.36 -14.20
CA LEU A 647 31.94 -29.03 -15.59
C LEU A 647 31.52 -27.56 -15.79
N ALA A 648 31.01 -26.90 -14.75
CA ALA A 648 30.67 -25.47 -14.76
C ALA A 648 31.87 -24.53 -14.76
N GLY A 649 33.08 -25.04 -14.46
CA GLY A 649 34.32 -24.30 -14.58
C GLY A 649 34.93 -24.32 -15.99
N ASP A 650 36.03 -23.61 -16.16
CA ASP A 650 36.82 -23.59 -17.40
C ASP A 650 37.68 -24.87 -17.50
N VAL A 651 37.06 -26.00 -17.87
CA VAL A 651 37.68 -27.33 -17.86
C VAL A 651 38.23 -27.74 -19.22
N ASP A 652 39.44 -28.31 -19.28
CA ASP A 652 39.99 -28.87 -20.52
C ASP A 652 39.27 -30.16 -20.96
N TRP A 653 39.36 -30.46 -22.26
CA TRP A 653 38.68 -31.62 -22.87
C TRP A 653 39.08 -32.96 -22.26
N LYS A 654 40.33 -33.13 -21.81
CA LYS A 654 40.81 -34.39 -21.23
C LYS A 654 40.19 -34.65 -19.87
N THR A 655 40.11 -33.61 -19.05
CA THR A 655 39.48 -33.64 -17.73
C THR A 655 37.98 -33.87 -17.88
N TRP A 656 37.35 -33.18 -18.83
CA TRP A 656 35.95 -33.37 -19.19
C TRP A 656 35.64 -34.84 -19.60
N GLN A 657 36.45 -35.41 -20.49
CA GLN A 657 36.27 -36.80 -20.95
C GLN A 657 36.45 -37.80 -19.81
N ARG A 658 37.39 -37.55 -18.91
CA ARG A 658 37.64 -38.41 -17.75
C ARG A 658 36.42 -38.44 -16.82
N THR A 659 35.88 -37.29 -16.44
CA THR A 659 34.72 -37.20 -15.52
C THR A 659 33.51 -37.97 -16.08
N ILE A 660 33.20 -37.81 -17.37
CA ILE A 660 32.08 -38.53 -18.00
C ILE A 660 32.34 -40.04 -18.12
N ARG A 661 33.58 -40.44 -18.47
CA ARG A 661 33.94 -41.86 -18.56
C ARG A 661 33.88 -42.57 -17.21
N GLU A 662 34.32 -41.91 -16.14
CA GLU A 662 34.26 -42.46 -14.79
C GLU A 662 32.81 -42.66 -14.33
N LEU A 663 31.93 -41.67 -14.57
CA LEU A 663 30.50 -41.81 -14.29
C LEU A 663 29.85 -42.94 -15.12
N ASN A 664 30.13 -42.99 -16.41
CA ASN A 664 29.59 -44.02 -17.30
C ASN A 664 30.05 -45.43 -16.94
N ALA A 665 31.35 -45.60 -16.66
CA ALA A 665 31.92 -46.90 -16.30
C ALA A 665 31.37 -47.40 -14.97
N LYS A 666 31.05 -46.49 -14.05
CA LYS A 666 30.58 -46.84 -12.70
C LYS A 666 29.10 -47.21 -12.66
N TYR A 667 28.26 -46.46 -13.37
CA TYR A 667 26.81 -46.65 -13.31
C TYR A 667 26.22 -47.35 -14.53
N GLY A 668 27.06 -47.71 -15.51
CA GLY A 668 26.67 -48.53 -16.65
C GLY A 668 25.63 -47.85 -17.52
N PHE A 669 25.86 -46.58 -17.89
CA PHE A 669 24.92 -45.85 -18.74
C PHE A 669 24.94 -46.31 -20.22
N ASP A 670 25.72 -47.36 -20.55
CA ASP A 670 25.94 -47.92 -21.91
C ASP A 670 26.41 -46.90 -22.97
N LEU A 671 27.29 -45.98 -22.54
CA LEU A 671 27.78 -44.93 -23.42
C LEU A 671 29.04 -45.37 -24.16
N LEU A 672 28.91 -45.59 -25.47
CA LEU A 672 30.01 -45.98 -26.35
C LEU A 672 30.87 -44.76 -26.75
N TYR A 673 32.18 -44.81 -26.46
CA TYR A 673 33.17 -43.85 -26.95
C TYR A 673 33.81 -44.41 -28.24
N GLY A 674 33.57 -43.78 -29.39
CA GLY A 674 34.19 -44.18 -30.66
C GLY A 674 34.40 -43.02 -31.62
N ASN A 675 35.46 -43.11 -32.43
CA ASN A 675 35.92 -42.15 -33.45
C ASN A 675 34.97 -41.99 -34.66
N GLY A 676 33.67 -42.11 -34.44
CA GLY A 676 32.65 -41.89 -35.46
C GLY A 676 31.37 -41.29 -34.91
N GLY A 677 31.30 -40.89 -33.63
CA GLY A 677 30.13 -40.18 -33.08
C GLY A 677 28.79 -40.88 -33.34
N HIS A 678 28.71 -42.20 -33.16
CA HIS A 678 27.44 -42.94 -33.25
C HIS A 678 26.94 -43.30 -31.84
N TYR A 679 25.65 -43.09 -31.58
CA TYR A 679 24.93 -43.51 -30.38
C TYR A 679 23.72 -44.36 -30.80
N GLU A 680 23.57 -45.56 -30.21
CA GLU A 680 22.58 -46.58 -30.62
C GLU A 680 22.59 -46.90 -32.12
N GLY A 681 23.77 -46.92 -32.74
CA GLY A 681 23.92 -47.22 -34.17
C GLY A 681 23.61 -46.05 -35.13
N ARG A 682 23.27 -44.85 -34.63
CA ARG A 682 23.02 -43.64 -35.45
C ARG A 682 24.05 -42.54 -35.22
N HIS A 683 24.41 -41.80 -36.26
CA HIS A 683 25.42 -40.74 -36.18
C HIS A 683 24.89 -39.49 -35.44
N TRP A 684 25.76 -38.78 -34.73
CA TRP A 684 25.38 -37.64 -33.86
C TRP A 684 24.68 -36.50 -34.61
N ARG A 685 24.96 -36.34 -35.91
CA ARG A 685 24.29 -35.36 -36.78
C ARG A 685 22.82 -35.69 -37.00
N GLU A 686 22.47 -36.98 -37.10
CA GLU A 686 21.07 -37.42 -37.22
C GLU A 686 20.32 -37.17 -35.90
N TRP A 687 20.99 -37.40 -34.77
CA TRP A 687 20.46 -37.04 -33.46
C TRP A 687 20.27 -35.53 -33.28
N LYS A 688 21.18 -34.72 -33.82
CA LYS A 688 21.07 -33.27 -33.83
C LYS A 688 19.81 -32.80 -34.59
N GLU A 689 19.49 -33.43 -35.71
CA GLU A 689 18.27 -33.15 -36.47
C GLU A 689 17.00 -33.56 -35.71
N ILE A 690 17.00 -34.72 -35.04
CA ILE A 690 15.89 -35.13 -34.17
C ILE A 690 15.66 -34.10 -33.05
N GLN A 691 16.74 -33.64 -32.40
CA GLN A 691 16.69 -32.66 -31.33
C GLN A 691 16.20 -31.28 -31.81
N TYR A 692 16.51 -30.88 -33.05
CA TYR A 692 15.92 -29.69 -33.67
C TYR A 692 14.46 -29.90 -34.10
N SER A 693 14.07 -31.11 -34.52
CA SER A 693 12.68 -31.39 -34.91
C SER A 693 11.71 -31.41 -33.71
N THR A 694 12.18 -31.80 -32.52
CA THR A 694 11.42 -31.69 -31.26
C THR A 694 11.39 -30.28 -30.69
N SER A 695 12.11 -29.31 -31.27
CA SER A 695 12.13 -27.91 -30.80
C SER A 695 10.93 -27.06 -31.26
N ASN A 696 9.97 -27.66 -31.98
CA ASN A 696 8.68 -27.05 -32.30
C ASN A 696 7.63 -27.19 -31.18
N SER A 697 7.98 -27.76 -30.02
CA SER A 697 7.18 -27.71 -28.79
C SER A 697 8.01 -27.10 -27.64
N ASP A 698 7.45 -26.09 -26.97
CA ASP A 698 8.00 -25.35 -25.81
C ASP A 698 9.23 -24.46 -26.05
N TYR A 699 8.94 -23.22 -26.47
CA TYR A 699 9.90 -22.13 -26.69
C TYR A 699 10.68 -21.72 -25.43
N ASP A 700 10.11 -21.88 -24.23
CA ASP A 700 10.70 -21.36 -22.99
C ASP A 700 11.86 -22.18 -22.42
N ARG A 701 11.84 -23.52 -22.60
CA ARG A 701 12.99 -24.36 -22.20
C ARG A 701 14.20 -24.08 -23.07
N THR A 702 13.99 -23.83 -24.36
CA THR A 702 15.05 -23.62 -25.35
C THR A 702 15.79 -22.29 -25.15
N VAL A 703 15.10 -21.23 -24.72
CA VAL A 703 15.70 -19.91 -24.46
C VAL A 703 16.50 -19.89 -23.14
N ALA A 704 15.99 -20.51 -22.07
CA ALA A 704 16.75 -20.70 -20.83
C ALA A 704 17.99 -21.60 -21.05
N PHE A 705 17.87 -22.61 -21.91
CA PHE A 705 18.95 -23.50 -22.33
C PHE A 705 20.02 -22.76 -23.14
N ARG A 706 19.63 -21.88 -24.08
CA ARG A 706 20.55 -21.02 -24.87
C ARG A 706 21.35 -20.06 -23.99
N ASN A 707 20.72 -19.46 -22.98
CA ASN A 707 21.36 -18.50 -22.09
C ASN A 707 22.37 -19.16 -21.11
N ARG A 708 22.10 -20.38 -20.63
CA ARG A 708 23.08 -21.15 -19.84
C ARG A 708 24.23 -21.70 -20.69
N MET A 709 23.95 -22.11 -21.93
CA MET A 709 24.95 -22.65 -22.87
C MET A 709 25.88 -21.60 -23.48
N GLY A 710 25.42 -20.35 -23.64
CA GLY A 710 26.24 -19.24 -24.14
C GLY A 710 27.42 -18.87 -23.24
N GLN A 711 27.38 -19.22 -21.95
CA GLN A 711 28.51 -19.07 -21.04
C GLN A 711 29.50 -20.25 -21.10
N TRP A 712 29.05 -21.47 -21.41
CA TRP A 712 29.88 -22.68 -21.35
C TRP A 712 30.57 -23.01 -22.68
N CYS A 713 30.00 -22.58 -23.80
CA CYS A 713 30.61 -22.74 -25.12
C CYS A 713 31.62 -21.63 -25.48
N ASN A 714 31.75 -20.59 -24.64
CA ASN A 714 32.68 -19.46 -24.85
C ASN A 714 34.07 -19.71 -24.24
N ASN A 715 34.50 -20.97 -24.26
CA ASN A 715 35.84 -21.32 -23.82
C ASN A 715 36.85 -20.93 -24.91
N ALA A 716 37.34 -19.69 -24.84
CA ALA A 716 38.22 -19.06 -25.83
C ALA A 716 39.59 -19.76 -26.04
N LYS A 717 39.84 -20.89 -25.35
CA LYS A 717 41.09 -21.66 -25.43
C LYS A 717 41.04 -22.89 -26.34
N TRP A 718 39.93 -23.15 -27.03
CA TRP A 718 39.83 -24.35 -27.89
C TRP A 718 40.07 -24.04 -29.38
N LYS A 719 41.32 -24.21 -29.82
CA LYS A 719 41.66 -24.51 -31.23
C LYS A 719 41.94 -26.00 -31.32
N ALA A 720 40.97 -26.80 -31.73
CA ALA A 720 41.26 -28.15 -32.20
C ALA A 720 41.00 -28.21 -33.71
N GLU A 721 42.06 -28.50 -34.45
CA GLU A 721 41.97 -29.09 -35.78
C GLU A 721 41.25 -30.44 -35.64
N GLY A 722 40.01 -30.54 -36.11
CA GLY A 722 39.19 -31.76 -36.07
C GLY A 722 37.76 -31.52 -35.59
N GLY A 723 36.86 -31.19 -36.53
CA GLY A 723 35.51 -30.69 -36.29
C GLY A 723 34.42 -31.67 -35.80
N ASP A 724 34.73 -32.65 -34.94
CA ASP A 724 33.72 -33.63 -34.44
C ASP A 724 33.61 -33.75 -32.90
N ALA A 725 34.42 -33.06 -32.09
CA ALA A 725 34.38 -33.24 -30.62
C ALA A 725 33.30 -32.40 -29.90
N ALA A 726 32.92 -31.24 -30.46
CA ALA A 726 32.00 -30.30 -29.80
C ALA A 726 30.55 -30.81 -29.71
N GLY A 727 30.09 -31.59 -30.71
CA GLY A 727 28.75 -32.17 -30.72
C GLY A 727 28.57 -33.26 -29.66
N CYS A 728 29.55 -34.13 -29.49
CA CYS A 728 29.55 -35.14 -28.44
C CYS A 728 29.55 -34.50 -27.05
N ALA A 729 30.39 -33.48 -26.81
CA ALA A 729 30.45 -32.76 -25.53
C ALA A 729 29.08 -32.23 -25.08
N LEU A 730 28.30 -31.72 -26.04
CA LEU A 730 26.99 -31.12 -25.80
C LEU A 730 25.95 -32.13 -25.30
N MET A 731 25.89 -33.31 -25.94
CA MET A 731 24.97 -34.37 -25.56
C MET A 731 25.23 -34.86 -24.14
N TRP A 732 26.50 -35.01 -23.79
CA TRP A 732 26.94 -35.46 -22.48
C TRP A 732 26.67 -34.45 -21.38
N LEU A 733 26.93 -33.18 -21.64
CA LEU A 733 26.60 -32.12 -20.70
C LEU A 733 25.09 -32.04 -20.47
N THR A 734 24.31 -32.18 -21.54
CA THR A 734 22.84 -32.23 -21.47
C THR A 734 22.36 -33.40 -20.60
N PHE A 735 22.93 -34.59 -20.79
CA PHE A 735 22.63 -35.76 -19.95
C PHE A 735 22.91 -35.49 -18.47
N VAL A 736 24.09 -34.97 -18.11
CA VAL A 736 24.46 -34.75 -16.71
C VAL A 736 23.56 -33.70 -16.05
N ILE A 737 23.21 -32.61 -16.76
CA ILE A 737 22.28 -31.60 -16.26
C ILE A 737 20.89 -32.19 -16.03
N GLN A 738 20.36 -32.92 -17.02
CA GLN A 738 19.02 -33.49 -16.89
C GLN A 738 18.96 -34.61 -15.85
N LEU A 739 20.00 -35.43 -15.75
CA LEU A 739 20.10 -36.45 -14.71
C LEU A 739 20.13 -35.81 -13.32
N HIS A 740 20.88 -34.72 -13.14
CA HIS A 740 20.87 -33.96 -11.88
C HIS A 740 19.47 -33.48 -11.52
N ASP A 741 18.76 -32.85 -12.46
CA ASP A 741 17.44 -32.29 -12.19
C ASP A 741 16.43 -33.39 -11.85
N VAL A 742 16.49 -34.55 -12.53
CA VAL A 742 15.68 -35.73 -12.17
C VAL A 742 16.05 -36.23 -10.77
N LEU A 743 17.33 -36.30 -10.42
CA LEU A 743 17.79 -36.78 -9.12
C LEU A 743 17.41 -35.85 -7.95
N GLN A 744 17.12 -34.57 -8.19
CA GLN A 744 16.58 -33.66 -7.15
C GLN A 744 15.16 -34.04 -6.72
N VAL A 745 14.38 -34.64 -7.62
CA VAL A 745 12.97 -34.98 -7.38
C VAL A 745 12.72 -36.49 -7.25
N TYR A 746 13.63 -37.33 -7.74
CA TYR A 746 13.57 -38.78 -7.63
C TYR A 746 14.05 -39.23 -6.24
N ARG A 747 13.16 -39.88 -5.49
CA ARG A 747 13.40 -40.37 -4.11
C ARG A 747 14.07 -39.29 -3.24
N PRO A 748 13.37 -38.17 -2.95
CA PRO A 748 13.94 -37.03 -2.19
C PRO A 748 14.25 -37.38 -0.73
N ASP A 749 13.74 -38.51 -0.23
CA ASP A 749 14.08 -39.12 1.05
C ASP A 749 15.56 -39.57 1.13
N VAL A 750 16.21 -39.77 -0.02
CA VAL A 750 17.61 -40.15 -0.13
C VAL A 750 18.44 -38.89 -0.42
N CYS A 751 18.94 -38.26 0.64
CA CYS A 751 19.90 -37.14 0.60
C CYS A 751 21.32 -37.63 0.43
#